data_AF-A0A852JAF7-F1
#
_entry.id   AF-A0A852JAF7-F1
#
_cell.length_a   1.000
_cell.length_b   1.000
_cell.length_c   1.000
_cell.angle_alpha   90.00
_cell.angle_beta   90.00
_cell.angle_gamma   90.00
#
_symmetry.space_group_name_H-M   'P 1'
#
loop_
_entity.id
_entity.type
_entity.pdbx_description
1 polymer ?
#
loop_
_entity_poly.entity_id
_entity_poly.type
_entity_poly.pdbx_seq_one_letter_code
_entity_poly.pdbx_strand_id
1 'polypeptide(L)'
;LLLAVEDPWDHLGSGGATLNALLVAAEHLSARAGCTVVSSDVLREARILILHMGRDFSFDDCGRAFTCLPVEEPNAPAEALVCNLDSLLETMTHRLCVGSPPGVWVCSTDMLLTVPSEPGIDWDGFQGVRVIAVPGSQAYARNHGVYLADEQGLVHDIVYKGTEAQIRQCAGPDGTVPLVCGVVFFSSDAAEQLLATHVIPPLDACTYMGLDSGAPPIQLSLFFDMVLCMAAGVTEEGFVKGGSDASVRGARSVLWAALRAFPLSMACISEASYDYLSSSASDHIRSLTLLPTSASHLHFCPTAHAHVDQPWLLEEGSSVTNCLLEGAVRLAAGSVIQHCHLQGPLEIGPGCLISGLTSDCSAALQGCPLRDVVLQGHQVRLHDLPCRVFTLTGRLDDWQSPLEEATYLNVPWAEFFQRTGIRREGDLWHTEVAGSSRRLLTARLFPVLHPRRALGLQDVLWLLAPTVPGEQLARWRAAWRMSWQELLPCLDKAAQLGARRALFFLQGQRKVRRVLLGRQDSSLLPLACSAVHEGYHQAVLGTLDEVASGSGEAGIAARALACVAEVLGCMARGEGGLRSGPAANREWAAAFRRLESGDIAGGVRLLAAERLKWMSSPALLVRAARHYEGAEQILVRQAVMSSCRFVSVAQTELPPLGHWVQVTCPARLDLSG
;
A
#
# COMPACT_ATOMS: atom_id res chain seq x y z
N LEU A 1 -1.79 22.34 -1.76
CA LEU A 1 -0.81 21.84 -2.74
C LEU A 1 -0.13 20.62 -2.12
N LEU A 2 0.00 19.53 -2.86
CA LEU A 2 0.70 18.32 -2.41
C LEU A 2 1.95 18.15 -3.28
N LEU A 3 3.12 17.99 -2.68
CA LEU A 3 4.36 17.65 -3.36
C LEU A 3 4.85 16.32 -2.82
N ALA A 4 5.34 15.45 -3.69
CA ALA A 4 6.08 14.25 -3.32
C ALA A 4 7.52 14.44 -3.79
N VAL A 5 8.47 14.32 -2.87
CA VAL A 5 9.91 14.48 -3.14
C VAL A 5 10.69 13.28 -2.68
N GLU A 6 11.71 12.91 -3.43
CA GLU A 6 12.63 11.84 -3.06
C GLU A 6 13.46 12.25 -1.84
N ASP A 7 13.46 11.41 -0.79
CA ASP A 7 14.23 11.62 0.43
C ASP A 7 14.88 10.31 0.94
N PRO A 8 16.23 10.27 1.00
CA PRO A 8 17.17 11.26 0.51
C PRO A 8 17.36 11.10 -0.99
N TRP A 9 17.31 12.21 -1.74
CA TRP A 9 18.08 12.26 -2.99
C TRP A 9 19.56 12.23 -2.63
N ASP A 10 20.36 11.42 -3.35
CA ASP A 10 21.68 10.88 -2.96
C ASP A 10 22.74 11.91 -2.49
N HIS A 11 22.46 13.21 -2.58
CA HIS A 11 23.37 14.27 -2.17
C HIS A 11 22.75 15.46 -1.40
N LEU A 12 21.42 15.51 -1.21
CA LEU A 12 20.73 16.68 -0.60
C LEU A 12 20.17 16.44 0.80
N GLY A 13 19.81 15.20 1.12
CA GLY A 13 19.16 14.86 2.40
C GLY A 13 17.77 15.51 2.57
N SER A 14 17.12 15.20 3.68
CA SER A 14 15.72 15.59 3.92
C SER A 14 15.52 17.09 4.04
N GLY A 15 16.47 17.82 4.64
CA GLY A 15 16.41 19.28 4.75
C GLY A 15 16.55 19.94 3.37
N GLY A 16 17.53 19.51 2.58
CA GLY A 16 17.71 20.02 1.22
C GLY A 16 16.49 19.75 0.33
N ALA A 17 15.93 18.54 0.42
CA ALA A 17 14.70 18.17 -0.28
C ALA A 17 13.50 19.06 0.13
N THR A 18 13.35 19.37 1.42
CA THR A 18 12.30 20.31 1.90
C THR A 18 12.48 21.71 1.33
N LEU A 19 13.69 22.27 1.35
CA LEU A 19 13.96 23.62 0.82
C LEU A 19 13.69 23.68 -0.69
N ASN A 20 14.15 22.68 -1.45
CA ASN A 20 13.91 22.62 -2.89
C ASN A 20 12.42 22.44 -3.23
N ALA A 21 11.68 21.60 -2.49
CA ALA A 21 10.23 21.47 -2.63
C ALA A 21 9.51 22.79 -2.35
N LEU A 22 9.94 23.53 -1.32
CA LEU A 22 9.35 24.81 -0.97
C LEU A 22 9.57 25.86 -2.05
N LEU A 23 10.77 25.89 -2.65
CA LEU A 23 11.07 26.73 -3.81
C LEU A 23 10.14 26.42 -4.99
N VAL A 24 10.05 25.14 -5.39
CA VAL A 24 9.19 24.72 -6.51
C VAL A 24 7.71 25.01 -6.23
N ALA A 25 7.27 24.84 -4.98
CA ALA A 25 5.92 25.20 -4.57
C ALA A 25 5.66 26.71 -4.71
N ALA A 26 6.61 27.54 -4.25
CA ALA A 26 6.52 28.99 -4.33
C ALA A 26 6.54 29.47 -5.80
N GLU A 27 7.37 28.88 -6.66
CA GLU A 27 7.37 29.14 -8.12
C GLU A 27 6.02 28.82 -8.76
N HIS A 28 5.48 27.63 -8.48
CA HIS A 28 4.19 27.21 -9.02
C HIS A 28 3.06 28.16 -8.58
N LEU A 29 3.04 28.54 -7.30
CA LEU A 29 2.04 29.46 -6.77
C LEU A 29 2.22 30.89 -7.30
N SER A 30 3.46 31.37 -7.43
CA SER A 30 3.80 32.67 -8.04
C SER A 30 3.33 32.74 -9.49
N ALA A 31 3.62 31.71 -10.29
CA ALA A 31 3.17 31.63 -11.67
C ALA A 31 1.65 31.64 -11.79
N ARG A 32 0.95 30.91 -10.91
CA ARG A 32 -0.53 30.93 -10.83
C ARG A 32 -1.10 32.27 -10.40
N ALA A 33 -0.36 33.05 -9.61
CA ALA A 33 -0.72 34.40 -9.20
C ALA A 33 -0.37 35.46 -10.27
N GLY A 34 0.23 35.07 -11.40
CA GLY A 34 0.64 35.99 -12.47
C GLY A 34 1.93 36.76 -12.17
N CYS A 35 2.70 36.35 -11.16
CA CYS A 35 4.02 36.91 -10.89
C CYS A 35 5.02 36.45 -11.95
N THR A 36 5.96 37.32 -12.31
CA THR A 36 7.06 37.02 -13.25
C THR A 36 8.32 36.50 -12.55
N VAL A 37 8.35 36.57 -11.22
CA VAL A 37 9.43 36.10 -10.35
C VAL A 37 8.82 35.40 -9.13
N VAL A 38 9.62 34.62 -8.40
CA VAL A 38 9.20 34.01 -7.13
C VAL A 38 8.86 35.11 -6.13
N SER A 39 7.64 35.05 -5.58
CA SER A 39 7.19 35.92 -4.50
C SER A 39 6.86 35.07 -3.27
N SER A 40 7.40 35.41 -2.10
CA SER A 40 7.07 34.74 -0.85
C SER A 40 5.65 35.05 -0.36
N ASP A 41 5.04 36.15 -0.82
CA ASP A 41 3.67 36.55 -0.42
C ASP A 41 2.63 35.46 -0.73
N VAL A 42 2.88 34.62 -1.74
CA VAL A 42 1.99 33.52 -2.11
C VAL A 42 1.90 32.43 -1.04
N LEU A 43 2.83 32.38 -0.09
CA LEU A 43 2.83 31.42 1.00
C LEU A 43 1.88 31.80 2.13
N ARG A 44 1.50 33.09 2.27
CA ARG A 44 0.69 33.57 3.41
C ARG A 44 -0.61 32.80 3.59
N GLU A 45 -1.30 32.51 2.49
CA GLU A 45 -2.57 31.77 2.47
C GLU A 45 -2.45 30.34 1.94
N ALA A 46 -1.21 29.88 1.68
CA ALA A 46 -0.99 28.56 1.10
C ALA A 46 -1.13 27.46 2.16
N ARG A 47 -1.72 26.34 1.75
CA ARG A 47 -1.72 25.08 2.52
C ARG A 47 -0.94 24.06 1.70
N ILE A 48 0.27 23.76 2.14
CA ILE A 48 1.22 22.90 1.42
C ILE A 48 1.50 21.66 2.27
N LEU A 49 1.48 20.49 1.65
CA LEU A 49 1.98 19.25 2.21
C LEU A 49 3.12 18.74 1.33
N ILE A 50 4.30 18.60 1.92
CA ILE A 50 5.49 17.98 1.30
C ILE A 50 5.62 16.57 1.88
N LEU A 51 5.50 15.57 1.01
CA LEU A 51 5.72 14.17 1.33
C LEU A 51 7.13 13.77 0.92
N HIS A 52 7.92 13.36 1.91
CA HIS A 52 9.22 12.74 1.70
C HIS A 52 9.02 11.25 1.39
N MET A 53 9.24 10.93 0.12
CA MET A 53 9.24 9.57 -0.43
C MET A 53 10.56 8.92 -0.04
N GLY A 54 10.45 7.96 0.88
CA GLY A 54 11.58 7.27 1.50
C GLY A 54 12.51 6.54 0.54
N ARG A 55 13.61 6.04 1.11
CA ARG A 55 14.56 5.13 0.42
C ARG A 55 13.86 3.89 -0.11
N ASP A 56 14.52 3.25 -1.07
CA ASP A 56 14.17 1.90 -1.50
C ASP A 56 13.97 0.95 -0.32
N PHE A 57 13.04 0.01 -0.50
CA PHE A 57 12.58 -0.90 0.54
C PHE A 57 12.73 -2.34 0.05
N SER A 58 13.40 -3.19 0.82
CA SER A 58 13.65 -4.58 0.40
C SER A 58 12.38 -5.41 0.29
N PHE A 59 11.31 -5.02 0.98
CA PHE A 59 10.08 -5.81 1.08
C PHE A 59 8.97 -5.35 0.10
N ASP A 60 9.16 -4.21 -0.55
CA ASP A 60 8.26 -3.70 -1.60
C ASP A 60 9.04 -2.96 -2.69
N ASP A 61 8.99 -3.46 -3.94
CA ASP A 61 9.70 -2.89 -5.09
C ASP A 61 9.30 -1.44 -5.41
N CYS A 62 8.12 -1.01 -4.98
CA CYS A 62 7.61 0.34 -5.20
C CYS A 62 8.00 1.29 -4.06
N GLY A 63 8.70 0.80 -3.03
CA GLY A 63 9.13 1.57 -1.88
C GLY A 63 8.08 1.63 -0.76
N ARG A 64 8.46 2.25 0.37
CA ARG A 64 7.67 2.21 1.61
C ARG A 64 6.27 2.81 1.49
N ALA A 65 6.13 3.88 0.70
CA ALA A 65 4.85 4.53 0.45
C ALA A 65 3.80 3.57 -0.14
N PHE A 66 4.24 2.65 -1.00
CA PHE A 66 3.36 1.71 -1.71
C PHE A 66 3.27 0.33 -1.05
N THR A 67 3.79 0.21 0.19
CA THR A 67 3.59 -0.98 1.02
C THR A 67 2.10 -1.24 1.19
N CYS A 68 1.60 -2.33 0.63
CA CYS A 68 0.18 -2.69 0.70
C CYS A 68 -0.17 -3.16 2.12
N LEU A 69 -1.21 -2.57 2.69
CA LEU A 69 -1.70 -2.88 4.04
C LEU A 69 -2.82 -3.93 3.96
N PRO A 70 -2.96 -4.81 4.95
CA PRO A 70 -4.00 -5.84 4.99
C PRO A 70 -5.33 -5.23 5.44
N VAL A 71 -5.87 -4.30 4.66
CA VAL A 71 -7.04 -3.48 5.00
C VAL A 71 -8.11 -3.64 3.94
N GLU A 72 -9.36 -3.70 4.38
CA GLU A 72 -10.52 -3.50 3.53
C GLU A 72 -11.40 -2.42 4.14
N GLU A 73 -11.99 -1.58 3.29
CA GLU A 73 -12.97 -0.56 3.69
C GLU A 73 -14.34 -0.88 3.09
N PRO A 74 -15.20 -1.62 3.81
CA PRO A 74 -16.49 -2.07 3.27
C PRO A 74 -17.43 -0.93 2.86
N ASN A 75 -17.26 0.25 3.47
CA ASN A 75 -18.08 1.44 3.24
C ASN A 75 -17.51 2.38 2.17
N ALA A 76 -16.33 2.06 1.61
CA ALA A 76 -15.72 2.90 0.58
C ALA A 76 -16.58 2.88 -0.71
N PRO A 77 -16.67 4.01 -1.44
CA PRO A 77 -17.43 4.09 -2.68
C PRO A 77 -16.84 3.22 -3.81
N ALA A 78 -15.57 2.83 -3.68
CA ALA A 78 -14.83 1.99 -4.60
C ALA A 78 -13.86 1.11 -3.79
N GLU A 79 -13.75 -0.17 -4.16
CA GLU A 79 -12.77 -1.08 -3.54
C GLU A 79 -11.38 -0.84 -4.14
N ALA A 80 -10.36 -0.63 -3.31
CA ALA A 80 -8.99 -0.46 -3.78
C ALA A 80 -8.01 -1.11 -2.81
N LEU A 81 -6.83 -1.46 -3.32
CA LEU A 81 -5.71 -1.81 -2.46
C LEU A 81 -5.30 -0.56 -1.68
N VAL A 82 -5.27 -0.66 -0.35
CA VAL A 82 -4.79 0.39 0.53
C VAL A 82 -3.29 0.21 0.73
N CYS A 83 -2.52 1.29 0.58
CA CYS A 83 -1.10 1.33 0.91
C CYS A 83 -0.79 2.36 1.99
N ASN A 84 0.47 2.37 2.45
CA ASN A 84 0.91 3.32 3.48
C ASN A 84 0.64 4.78 3.10
N LEU A 85 0.81 5.13 1.81
CA LEU A 85 0.53 6.47 1.31
C LEU A 85 -0.93 6.89 1.53
N ASP A 86 -1.88 5.98 1.29
CA ASP A 86 -3.31 6.25 1.48
C ASP A 86 -3.61 6.52 2.96
N SER A 87 -3.11 5.65 3.85
CA SER A 87 -3.24 5.81 5.30
C SER A 87 -2.65 7.12 5.80
N LEU A 88 -1.48 7.49 5.28
CA LEU A 88 -0.78 8.71 5.65
C LEU A 88 -1.55 9.94 5.16
N LEU A 89 -2.02 9.94 3.92
CA LEU A 89 -2.81 11.03 3.36
C LEU A 89 -4.13 11.23 4.13
N GLU A 90 -4.81 10.16 4.50
CA GLU A 90 -6.01 10.22 5.32
C GLU A 90 -5.70 10.81 6.70
N THR A 91 -4.64 10.31 7.36
CA THR A 91 -4.19 10.80 8.67
C THR A 91 -3.82 12.28 8.64
N MET A 92 -3.06 12.71 7.63
CA MET A 92 -2.70 14.12 7.48
C MET A 92 -3.94 14.97 7.23
N THR A 93 -4.81 14.57 6.29
CA THR A 93 -5.94 15.38 5.84
C THR A 93 -7.04 15.52 6.90
N HIS A 94 -7.38 14.41 7.56
CA HIS A 94 -8.56 14.34 8.42
C HIS A 94 -8.25 14.35 9.92
N ARG A 95 -6.97 14.26 10.32
CA ARG A 95 -6.57 14.26 11.74
C ARG A 95 -5.56 15.36 12.04
N LEU A 96 -4.35 15.30 11.48
CA LEU A 96 -3.25 16.19 11.87
C LEU A 96 -3.38 17.64 11.37
N CYS A 97 -3.81 17.82 10.12
CA CYS A 97 -3.93 19.15 9.52
C CYS A 97 -5.22 19.89 9.93
N VAL A 98 -6.13 19.22 10.66
CA VAL A 98 -7.41 19.83 11.07
C VAL A 98 -7.13 20.99 12.02
N GLY A 99 -7.73 22.15 11.72
CA GLY A 99 -7.57 23.37 12.50
C GLY A 99 -6.26 24.13 12.27
N SER A 100 -5.28 23.57 11.55
CA SER A 100 -4.00 24.27 11.33
C SER A 100 -4.19 25.56 10.53
N PRO A 101 -3.39 26.62 10.79
CA PRO A 101 -3.35 27.79 9.93
C PRO A 101 -2.74 27.45 8.56
N PRO A 102 -2.76 28.39 7.58
CA PRO A 102 -1.91 28.31 6.41
C PRO A 102 -0.43 28.11 6.78
N GLY A 103 0.29 27.39 5.93
CA GLY A 103 1.68 26.98 6.18
C GLY A 103 2.06 25.71 5.42
N VAL A 104 3.18 25.12 5.84
CA VAL A 104 3.84 24.00 5.18
C VAL A 104 3.95 22.82 6.14
N TRP A 105 3.26 21.74 5.82
CA TRP A 105 3.46 20.44 6.45
C TRP A 105 4.54 19.65 5.70
N VAL A 106 5.42 18.99 6.45
CA VAL A 106 6.40 18.05 5.94
C VAL A 106 6.20 16.72 6.65
N CYS A 107 6.07 15.63 5.90
CA CYS A 107 5.78 14.30 6.43
C CYS A 107 6.53 13.22 5.64
N SER A 108 6.99 12.16 6.31
CA SER A 108 7.71 11.05 5.68
C SER A 108 6.81 9.84 5.43
N THR A 109 7.09 9.12 4.35
CA THR A 109 6.45 7.82 4.03
C THR A 109 7.19 6.62 4.64
N ASP A 110 8.23 6.87 5.45
CA ASP A 110 9.08 5.86 6.05
C ASP A 110 8.46 5.11 7.24
N MET A 111 7.28 5.53 7.70
CA MET A 111 6.59 4.97 8.86
C MET A 111 5.14 4.62 8.56
N LEU A 112 4.60 3.70 9.36
CA LEU A 112 3.16 3.60 9.60
C LEU A 112 2.82 4.49 10.78
N LEU A 113 1.88 5.41 10.58
CA LEU A 113 1.45 6.36 11.59
C LEU A 113 -0.04 6.17 11.88
N THR A 114 -0.35 5.84 13.13
CA THR A 114 -1.74 5.81 13.62
C THR A 114 -1.93 6.97 14.59
N VAL A 115 -2.97 7.77 14.35
CA VAL A 115 -3.32 8.94 15.16
C VAL A 115 -4.79 8.80 15.54
N PRO A 116 -5.24 9.06 16.77
CA PRO A 116 -6.68 9.03 17.10
C PRO A 116 -7.49 10.06 16.29
N SER A 117 -8.82 9.88 16.23
CA SER A 117 -9.71 10.77 15.48
C SER A 117 -9.67 12.23 15.97
N GLU A 118 -9.44 12.43 17.27
CA GLU A 118 -9.28 13.75 17.89
C GLU A 118 -7.87 13.85 18.50
N PRO A 119 -6.87 14.32 17.74
CA PRO A 119 -5.48 14.37 18.23
C PRO A 119 -5.22 15.50 19.25
N GLY A 120 -6.18 16.39 19.48
CA GLY A 120 -6.08 17.44 20.50
C GLY A 120 -5.00 18.51 20.25
N ILE A 121 -4.65 18.77 18.98
CA ILE A 121 -3.64 19.78 18.65
C ILE A 121 -4.26 21.18 18.73
N ASP A 122 -3.77 22.01 19.65
CA ASP A 122 -4.23 23.38 19.83
C ASP A 122 -3.48 24.38 18.93
N TRP A 123 -4.19 25.01 18.01
CA TRP A 123 -3.65 25.99 17.06
C TRP A 123 -3.96 27.44 17.43
N ASP A 124 -4.67 27.68 18.54
CA ASP A 124 -5.07 29.04 18.92
C ASP A 124 -3.84 29.89 19.26
N GLY A 125 -3.68 31.01 18.56
CA GLY A 125 -2.53 31.90 18.71
C GLY A 125 -1.18 31.29 18.32
N PHE A 126 -1.17 30.16 17.59
CA PHE A 126 0.06 29.48 17.20
C PHE A 126 0.99 30.35 16.33
N GLN A 127 2.29 30.28 16.61
CA GLN A 127 3.36 30.91 15.83
C GLN A 127 4.57 29.97 15.73
N GLY A 128 5.38 30.15 14.68
CA GLY A 128 6.63 29.42 14.49
C GLY A 128 6.46 28.02 13.91
N VAL A 129 7.14 27.05 14.51
CA VAL A 129 7.22 25.67 14.01
C VAL A 129 6.69 24.71 15.05
N ARG A 130 5.95 23.70 14.59
CA ARG A 130 5.43 22.63 15.44
C ARG A 130 5.86 21.27 14.95
N VAL A 131 6.43 20.48 15.84
CA VAL A 131 6.71 19.06 15.60
C VAL A 131 5.61 18.20 16.20
N ILE A 132 5.29 17.09 15.53
CA ILE A 132 4.40 16.07 16.09
C ILE A 132 5.27 15.00 16.74
N ALA A 133 4.86 14.58 17.94
CA ALA A 133 5.48 13.49 18.66
C ALA A 133 4.46 12.41 19.00
N VAL A 134 4.95 11.18 19.13
CA VAL A 134 4.15 10.00 19.48
C VAL A 134 4.76 9.36 20.72
N PRO A 135 3.96 8.94 21.72
CA PRO A 135 4.48 8.27 22.90
C PRO A 135 5.14 6.93 22.54
N GLY A 136 6.35 6.71 23.05
CA GLY A 136 7.12 5.50 22.81
C GLY A 136 7.72 4.91 24.08
N SER A 137 8.04 3.62 24.04
CA SER A 137 8.81 3.00 25.11
C SER A 137 10.26 3.49 25.08
N GLN A 138 10.88 3.62 26.27
CA GLN A 138 12.30 3.99 26.38
C GLN A 138 13.23 2.97 25.71
N ALA A 139 12.82 1.70 25.61
CA ALA A 139 13.58 0.66 24.93
C ALA A 139 13.60 0.88 23.41
N TYR A 140 12.42 1.14 22.82
CA TYR A 140 12.31 1.43 21.40
C TYR A 140 13.06 2.73 21.05
N ALA A 141 12.91 3.78 21.87
CA ALA A 141 13.52 5.08 21.69
C ALA A 141 15.06 5.08 21.51
N ARG A 142 15.77 4.04 21.96
CA ARG A 142 17.23 3.89 21.77
C ARG A 142 17.66 3.89 20.31
N ASN A 143 16.76 3.52 19.40
CA ASN A 143 17.02 3.47 17.97
C ASN A 143 16.42 4.66 17.20
N HIS A 144 15.77 5.60 17.90
CA HIS A 144 15.00 6.70 17.30
C HIS A 144 15.44 8.08 17.84
N GLY A 145 14.86 9.14 17.28
CA GLY A 145 14.93 10.47 17.85
C GLY A 145 13.87 10.66 18.93
N VAL A 146 14.19 11.43 19.97
CA VAL A 146 13.29 11.80 21.06
C VAL A 146 13.37 13.30 21.28
N TYR A 147 12.25 13.96 21.50
CA TYR A 147 12.22 15.37 21.90
C TYR A 147 12.48 15.53 23.39
N LEU A 148 13.28 16.51 23.75
CA LEU A 148 13.31 17.06 25.11
C LEU A 148 12.52 18.36 25.08
N ALA A 149 11.44 18.47 25.84
CA ALA A 149 10.58 19.64 25.88
C ALA A 149 10.26 20.06 27.33
N ASP A 150 9.90 21.32 27.54
CA ASP A 150 9.41 21.82 28.82
C ASP A 150 7.92 21.50 29.05
N GLU A 151 7.39 21.94 30.20
CA GLU A 151 5.97 21.73 30.57
C GLU A 151 4.98 22.42 29.63
N GLN A 152 5.42 23.44 28.89
CA GLN A 152 4.62 24.17 27.90
C GLN A 152 4.74 23.55 26.49
N GLY A 153 5.54 22.50 26.34
CA GLY A 153 5.79 21.83 25.08
C GLY A 153 6.78 22.55 24.17
N LEU A 154 7.56 23.53 24.67
CA LEU A 154 8.65 24.11 23.90
C LEU A 154 9.83 23.13 23.87
N VAL A 155 10.35 22.90 22.67
CA VAL A 155 11.42 21.93 22.46
C VAL A 155 12.76 22.54 22.85
N HIS A 156 13.45 21.90 23.78
CA HIS A 156 14.80 22.24 24.22
C HIS A 156 15.89 21.56 23.42
N ASP A 157 15.69 20.29 23.03
CA ASP A 157 16.68 19.50 22.29
C ASP A 157 16.04 18.33 21.53
N ILE A 158 16.79 17.74 20.59
CA ILE A 158 16.42 16.51 19.88
C ILE A 158 17.53 15.47 20.13
N VAL A 159 17.22 14.47 20.94
CA VAL A 159 18.15 13.40 21.30
C VAL A 159 18.01 12.24 20.31
N TYR A 160 19.00 12.04 19.44
CA TYR A 160 19.03 10.90 18.51
C TYR A 160 19.88 9.76 19.03
N LYS A 161 19.28 8.57 19.15
CA LYS A 161 19.95 7.36 19.67
C LYS A 161 20.71 7.64 20.97
N GLY A 162 20.06 8.37 21.87
CA GLY A 162 20.65 8.80 23.14
C GLY A 162 20.93 7.64 24.09
N THR A 163 21.77 7.91 25.08
CA THR A 163 22.00 7.00 26.21
C THR A 163 20.71 6.82 27.03
N GLU A 164 20.64 5.74 27.82
CA GLU A 164 19.49 5.52 28.72
C GLU A 164 19.21 6.71 29.64
N ALA A 165 20.26 7.38 30.10
CA ALA A 165 20.14 8.56 30.97
C ALA A 165 19.48 9.73 30.23
N GLN A 166 19.87 10.00 28.98
CA GLN A 166 19.29 11.07 28.16
C GLN A 166 17.83 10.76 27.81
N ILE A 167 17.52 9.53 27.40
CA ILE A 167 16.15 9.12 27.08
C ILE A 167 15.25 9.22 28.32
N ARG A 168 15.75 8.84 29.50
CA ARG A 168 15.00 8.94 30.76
C ARG A 168 14.69 10.38 31.15
N GLN A 169 15.52 11.35 30.77
CA GLN A 169 15.26 12.77 31.00
C GLN A 169 14.09 13.29 30.15
N CYS A 170 13.82 12.67 29.00
CA CYS A 170 12.68 12.99 28.13
C CYS A 170 11.37 12.30 28.56
N ALA A 171 11.39 11.47 29.62
CA ALA A 171 10.24 10.66 29.98
C ALA A 171 9.14 11.49 30.66
N GLY A 172 7.90 11.29 30.19
CA GLY A 172 6.71 11.82 30.82
C GLY A 172 6.36 11.08 32.12
N PRO A 173 5.30 11.53 32.83
CA PRO A 173 4.85 10.92 34.09
C PRO A 173 4.48 9.43 33.98
N ASP A 174 4.04 9.00 32.80
CA ASP A 174 3.68 7.61 32.47
C ASP A 174 4.88 6.74 32.06
N GLY A 175 6.08 7.33 32.03
CA GLY A 175 7.33 6.67 31.64
C GLY A 175 7.53 6.53 30.13
N THR A 176 6.60 7.02 29.30
CA THR A 176 6.76 7.10 27.84
C THR A 176 7.62 8.31 27.46
N VAL A 177 8.21 8.27 26.27
CA VAL A 177 9.02 9.37 25.73
C VAL A 177 8.44 9.87 24.40
N PRO A 178 8.54 11.18 24.10
CA PRO A 178 7.99 11.74 22.86
C PRO A 178 8.91 11.44 21.67
N LEU A 179 8.58 10.40 20.91
CA LEU A 179 9.33 9.99 19.73
C LEU A 179 9.16 11.00 18.59
N VAL A 180 10.27 11.24 17.88
CA VAL A 180 10.27 11.93 16.59
C VAL A 180 9.58 11.05 15.55
N CYS A 181 8.41 11.46 15.07
CA CYS A 181 7.61 10.67 14.12
C CYS A 181 7.68 11.15 12.66
N GLY A 182 8.60 12.06 12.32
CA GLY A 182 8.80 12.47 10.92
C GLY A 182 7.79 13.50 10.39
N VAL A 183 7.04 14.18 11.26
CA VAL A 183 6.02 15.17 10.88
C VAL A 183 6.31 16.54 11.51
N VAL A 184 6.37 17.58 10.66
CA VAL A 184 6.69 18.96 11.04
C VAL A 184 5.74 19.93 10.33
N PHE A 185 5.29 20.96 11.03
CA PHE A 185 4.55 22.09 10.47
C PHE A 185 5.33 23.39 10.62
N PHE A 186 5.50 24.12 9.53
CA PHE A 186 6.03 25.47 9.49
C PHE A 186 4.89 26.46 9.25
N SER A 187 4.76 27.48 10.10
CA SER A 187 3.86 28.62 9.81
C SER A 187 4.27 29.31 8.50
N SER A 188 3.37 30.10 7.91
CA SER A 188 3.67 30.88 6.72
C SER A 188 4.93 31.75 6.88
N ASP A 189 5.10 32.40 8.04
CA ASP A 189 6.27 33.25 8.31
C ASP A 189 7.57 32.43 8.39
N ALA A 190 7.53 31.27 9.06
CA ALA A 190 8.70 30.39 9.16
C ALA A 190 9.06 29.79 7.79
N ALA A 191 8.07 29.43 6.99
CA ALA A 191 8.25 28.94 5.63
C ALA A 191 8.82 30.04 4.72
N GLU A 192 8.35 31.29 4.83
CA GLU A 192 8.90 32.42 4.09
C GLU A 192 10.39 32.65 4.42
N GLN A 193 10.76 32.62 5.71
CA GLN A 193 12.16 32.76 6.11
C GLN A 193 13.02 31.58 5.65
N LEU A 194 12.50 30.35 5.71
CA LEU A 194 13.19 29.19 5.16
C LEU A 194 13.40 29.33 3.65
N LEU A 195 12.36 29.71 2.90
CA LEU A 195 12.43 29.95 1.46
C LEU A 195 13.48 31.00 1.14
N ALA A 196 13.57 32.10 1.88
CA ALA A 196 14.55 33.17 1.64
C ALA A 196 16.01 32.68 1.62
N THR A 197 16.30 31.52 2.23
CA THR A 197 17.63 30.93 2.25
C THR A 197 18.07 30.27 0.94
N HIS A 198 17.16 29.99 0.00
CA HIS A 198 17.45 29.26 -1.24
C HIS A 198 18.44 29.97 -2.20
N VAL A 199 18.73 31.24 -1.98
CA VAL A 199 19.70 32.04 -2.77
C VAL A 199 20.96 32.41 -1.98
N ILE A 200 21.10 31.90 -0.75
CA ILE A 200 22.19 32.28 0.16
C ILE A 200 23.21 31.14 0.21
N PRO A 201 24.46 31.35 -0.25
CA PRO A 201 25.48 30.33 -0.11
C PRO A 201 25.78 29.99 1.36
N PRO A 202 25.94 28.71 1.70
CA PRO A 202 25.99 27.56 0.77
C PRO A 202 24.63 26.81 0.61
N LEU A 203 23.52 27.37 1.10
CA LEU A 203 22.18 26.73 1.03
C LEU A 203 21.56 26.75 -0.38
N ASP A 204 22.01 27.64 -1.26
CA ASP A 204 21.65 27.63 -2.68
C ASP A 204 21.96 26.28 -3.35
N ALA A 205 23.05 25.62 -2.93
CA ALA A 205 23.44 24.28 -3.35
C ALA A 205 22.45 23.17 -2.95
N CYS A 206 21.45 23.49 -2.12
CA CYS A 206 20.36 22.57 -1.79
C CYS A 206 19.21 22.58 -2.81
N THR A 207 19.25 23.49 -3.77
CA THR A 207 18.19 23.70 -4.75
C THR A 207 18.68 23.50 -6.17
N TYR A 208 17.75 23.26 -7.09
CA TYR A 208 18.10 23.10 -8.50
C TYR A 208 18.83 24.34 -9.06
N MET A 209 18.55 25.54 -8.57
CA MET A 209 19.21 26.79 -8.99
C MET A 209 20.71 26.78 -8.69
N GLY A 210 21.11 26.32 -7.51
CA GLY A 210 22.52 26.20 -7.14
C GLY A 210 23.23 25.12 -7.94
N LEU A 211 22.56 23.97 -8.14
CA LEU A 211 23.09 22.87 -8.96
C LEU A 211 23.30 23.28 -10.41
N ASP A 212 22.34 23.99 -11.02
CA ASP A 212 22.46 24.55 -12.39
C ASP A 212 23.60 25.57 -12.49
N SER A 213 23.91 26.24 -11.37
CA SER A 213 25.04 27.18 -11.26
C SER A 213 26.37 26.50 -10.93
N GLY A 214 26.40 25.16 -10.85
CA GLY A 214 27.60 24.36 -10.59
C GLY A 214 28.00 24.24 -9.12
N ALA A 215 27.13 24.60 -8.17
CA ALA A 215 27.39 24.42 -6.75
C ALA A 215 27.43 22.93 -6.38
N PRO A 216 28.39 22.48 -5.54
CA PRO A 216 28.41 21.09 -5.08
C PRO A 216 27.25 20.85 -4.10
N PRO A 217 26.46 19.78 -4.26
CA PRO A 217 25.31 19.52 -3.40
C PRO A 217 25.71 19.38 -1.94
N ILE A 218 24.86 19.87 -1.05
CA ILE A 218 25.05 19.79 0.40
C ILE A 218 23.93 18.97 1.01
N GLN A 219 24.32 17.97 1.79
CA GLN A 219 23.38 17.11 2.49
C GLN A 219 22.97 17.74 3.81
N LEU A 220 21.68 18.08 3.94
CA LEU A 220 21.09 18.63 5.16
C LEU A 220 19.95 17.73 5.66
N SER A 221 19.78 17.69 6.97
CA SER A 221 18.69 17.02 7.66
C SER A 221 17.60 18.02 8.05
N LEU A 222 16.34 17.68 7.78
CA LEU A 222 15.19 18.41 8.27
C LEU A 222 15.24 18.52 9.80
N PHE A 223 15.51 17.42 10.51
CA PHE A 223 15.49 17.43 11.97
C PHE A 223 16.78 18.01 12.56
N PHE A 224 17.95 17.64 12.06
CA PHE A 224 19.22 18.03 12.70
C PHE A 224 19.79 19.35 12.24
N ASP A 225 19.40 19.86 11.06
CA ASP A 225 19.92 21.12 10.54
C ASP A 225 18.84 22.22 10.47
N MET A 226 17.58 21.88 10.23
CA MET A 226 16.50 22.88 10.18
C MET A 226 15.72 22.99 11.49
N VAL A 227 15.20 21.88 12.03
CA VAL A 227 14.37 21.93 13.24
C VAL A 227 15.21 22.19 14.49
N LEU A 228 16.33 21.48 14.66
CA LEU A 228 17.17 21.57 15.86
C LEU A 228 17.71 22.99 16.12
N CYS A 229 17.92 23.81 15.08
CA CYS A 229 18.43 25.17 15.26
C CYS A 229 17.44 26.10 15.99
N MET A 230 16.15 25.75 16.00
CA MET A 230 15.10 26.48 16.72
C MET A 230 14.93 26.02 18.18
N ALA A 231 15.57 24.91 18.57
CA ALA A 231 15.42 24.35 19.90
C ALA A 231 16.03 25.26 20.98
N ALA A 232 15.29 25.47 22.07
CA ALA A 232 15.60 26.51 23.06
C ALA A 232 16.89 26.23 23.85
N GLY A 233 17.25 24.96 24.06
CA GLY A 233 18.44 24.52 24.80
C GLY A 233 19.71 24.46 23.96
N VAL A 234 19.63 24.66 22.64
CA VAL A 234 20.78 24.62 21.74
C VAL A 234 21.42 26.00 21.67
N THR A 235 22.76 26.05 21.68
CA THR A 235 23.55 27.28 21.48
C THR A 235 24.08 27.36 20.06
N GLU A 236 24.29 28.58 19.55
CA GLU A 236 24.84 28.80 18.20
C GLU A 236 26.17 28.08 18.01
N GLU A 237 27.06 28.21 19.00
CA GLU A 237 28.37 27.58 18.98
C GLU A 237 28.25 26.04 18.92
N GLY A 238 27.38 25.44 19.74
CA GLY A 238 27.16 23.99 19.75
C GLY A 238 26.55 23.49 18.44
N PHE A 239 25.58 24.21 17.91
CA PHE A 239 24.90 23.88 16.67
C PHE A 239 25.84 23.96 15.45
N VAL A 240 26.53 25.09 15.29
CA VAL A 240 27.43 25.34 14.15
C VAL A 240 28.67 24.45 14.24
N LYS A 241 29.29 24.29 15.42
CA LYS A 241 30.49 23.42 15.56
C LYS A 241 30.19 21.93 15.40
N GLY A 242 28.94 21.50 15.55
CA GLY A 242 28.52 20.12 15.33
C GLY A 242 28.61 19.64 13.87
N GLY A 243 28.89 20.53 12.91
CA GLY A 243 29.06 20.17 11.49
C GLY A 243 30.49 19.68 11.18
N SER A 244 30.60 18.48 10.58
CA SER A 244 31.89 17.87 10.22
C SER A 244 32.64 18.63 9.13
N ASP A 245 31.93 19.27 8.18
CA ASP A 245 32.50 20.00 7.04
C ASP A 245 32.22 21.52 7.12
N ALA A 246 33.13 22.34 6.57
CA ALA A 246 33.02 23.79 6.53
C ALA A 246 31.77 24.29 5.78
N SER A 247 31.36 23.57 4.73
CA SER A 247 30.14 23.83 3.97
C SER A 247 28.87 23.70 4.84
N VAL A 248 28.75 22.59 5.57
CA VAL A 248 27.67 22.32 6.52
C VAL A 248 27.67 23.33 7.67
N ARG A 249 28.85 23.71 8.18
CA ARG A 249 28.94 24.77 9.20
C ARG A 249 28.42 26.11 8.68
N GLY A 250 28.78 26.48 7.45
CA GLY A 250 28.27 27.67 6.79
C GLY A 250 26.74 27.63 6.61
N ALA A 251 26.21 26.51 6.12
CA ALA A 251 24.77 26.28 6.00
C ALA A 251 24.05 26.44 7.35
N ARG A 252 24.58 25.83 8.41
CA ARG A 252 24.05 25.95 9.78
C ARG A 252 24.07 27.37 10.29
N SER A 253 25.11 28.16 10.03
CA SER A 253 25.13 29.58 10.41
C SER A 253 24.01 30.37 9.73
N VAL A 254 23.75 30.12 8.45
CA VAL A 254 22.64 30.77 7.73
C VAL A 254 21.28 30.34 8.28
N LEU A 255 21.07 29.03 8.49
CA LEU A 255 19.84 28.49 9.07
C LEU A 255 19.60 29.02 10.49
N TRP A 256 20.64 29.13 11.30
CA TRP A 256 20.56 29.70 12.64
C TRP A 256 20.07 31.15 12.59
N ALA A 257 20.70 31.99 11.76
CA ALA A 257 20.31 33.39 11.62
C ALA A 257 18.86 33.55 11.10
N ALA A 258 18.42 32.66 10.19
CA ALA A 258 17.09 32.72 9.59
C ALA A 258 15.97 32.20 10.51
N LEU A 259 16.22 31.10 11.23
CA LEU A 259 15.15 30.34 11.89
C LEU A 259 15.14 30.46 13.42
N ARG A 260 16.28 30.75 14.09
CA ARG A 260 16.40 30.67 15.56
C ARG A 260 15.36 31.49 16.34
N ALA A 261 14.85 32.56 15.73
CA ALA A 261 13.87 33.45 16.33
C ALA A 261 12.45 32.83 16.42
N PHE A 262 12.15 31.80 15.63
CA PHE A 262 10.85 31.14 15.68
C PHE A 262 10.77 30.18 16.87
N PRO A 263 9.66 30.19 17.63
CA PRO A 263 9.44 29.20 18.67
C PRO A 263 9.23 27.81 18.04
N LEU A 264 9.86 26.80 18.64
CA LEU A 264 9.67 25.40 18.30
C LEU A 264 8.84 24.74 19.41
N SER A 265 7.60 24.39 19.08
CA SER A 265 6.68 23.68 19.98
C SER A 265 6.47 22.24 19.55
N MET A 266 6.07 21.39 20.48
CA MET A 266 5.75 19.99 20.26
C MET A 266 4.28 19.72 20.61
N ALA A 267 3.59 18.99 19.74
CA ALA A 267 2.33 18.34 20.09
C ALA A 267 2.57 16.83 20.22
N CYS A 268 2.51 16.31 21.44
CA CYS A 268 2.59 14.87 21.72
C CYS A 268 1.18 14.28 21.72
N ILE A 269 0.86 13.43 20.75
CA ILE A 269 -0.49 12.91 20.58
C ILE A 269 -0.65 11.64 21.40
N SER A 270 -1.50 11.72 22.43
CA SER A 270 -1.83 10.57 23.27
C SER A 270 -2.49 9.46 22.43
N GLU A 271 -2.19 8.19 22.73
CA GLU A 271 -2.73 7.01 22.02
C GLU A 271 -2.36 6.87 20.53
N ALA A 272 -1.57 7.78 19.97
CA ALA A 272 -0.97 7.58 18.66
C ALA A 272 0.07 6.46 18.71
N SER A 273 0.30 5.79 17.56
CA SER A 273 1.38 4.82 17.40
C SER A 273 2.22 5.12 16.18
N TYR A 274 3.50 4.74 16.28
CA TYR A 274 4.50 4.97 15.26
C TYR A 274 5.32 3.69 15.09
N ASP A 275 5.32 3.16 13.87
CA ASP A 275 6.14 2.02 13.49
C ASP A 275 7.01 2.41 12.30
N TYR A 276 8.33 2.43 12.49
CA TYR A 276 9.26 2.69 11.39
C TYR A 276 9.33 1.46 10.50
N LEU A 277 9.20 1.64 9.18
CA LEU A 277 9.32 0.57 8.20
C LEU A 277 10.81 0.22 8.00
N SER A 278 11.39 -0.43 9.01
CA SER A 278 12.81 -0.78 9.06
C SER A 278 13.18 -1.82 8.00
N SER A 279 14.48 -2.03 7.78
CA SER A 279 14.99 -3.11 6.92
C SER A 279 14.90 -4.51 7.56
N SER A 280 14.24 -4.65 8.72
CA SER A 280 14.02 -5.92 9.40
C SER A 280 12.77 -6.61 8.85
N ALA A 281 12.94 -7.80 8.29
CA ALA A 281 11.80 -8.59 7.82
C ALA A 281 10.86 -8.96 8.98
N SER A 282 11.41 -9.14 10.19
CA SER A 282 10.60 -9.42 11.39
C SER A 282 9.69 -8.24 11.75
N ASP A 283 10.19 -7.01 11.65
CA ASP A 283 9.37 -5.82 11.92
C ASP A 283 8.28 -5.65 10.84
N HIS A 284 8.65 -5.87 9.58
CA HIS A 284 7.70 -5.76 8.47
C HIS A 284 6.60 -6.83 8.54
N ILE A 285 6.95 -8.10 8.77
CA ILE A 285 5.96 -9.17 9.00
C ILE A 285 5.06 -8.82 10.19
N ARG A 286 5.63 -8.31 11.29
CA ARG A 286 4.86 -7.88 12.46
C ARG A 286 3.85 -6.78 12.10
N SER A 287 4.25 -5.77 11.34
CA SER A 287 3.36 -4.67 10.93
C SER A 287 2.18 -5.11 10.05
N LEU A 288 2.28 -6.26 9.38
CA LEU A 288 1.24 -6.81 8.51
C LEU A 288 0.40 -7.92 9.17
N THR A 289 0.78 -8.36 10.38
CA THR A 289 0.12 -9.47 11.09
C THR A 289 -0.50 -9.04 12.42
N LEU A 290 0.04 -8.02 13.09
CA LEU A 290 -0.57 -7.46 14.28
C LEU A 290 -1.66 -6.46 13.90
N LEU A 291 -2.83 -6.62 14.51
CA LEU A 291 -3.91 -5.65 14.42
C LEU A 291 -3.49 -4.35 15.12
N PRO A 292 -3.63 -3.18 14.46
CA PRO A 292 -3.40 -1.90 15.11
C PRO A 292 -4.30 -1.71 16.34
N THR A 293 -3.90 -0.79 17.21
CA THR A 293 -4.73 -0.36 18.34
C THR A 293 -6.05 0.25 17.84
N SER A 294 -7.04 0.36 18.74
CA SER A 294 -8.35 0.97 18.46
C SER A 294 -8.30 2.42 17.94
N ALA A 295 -7.13 3.07 17.97
CA ALA A 295 -6.91 4.41 17.42
C ALA A 295 -6.81 4.45 15.88
N SER A 296 -6.59 3.31 15.22
CA SER A 296 -6.50 3.24 13.75
C SER A 296 -7.86 3.51 13.09
N HIS A 297 -7.86 4.34 12.03
CA HIS A 297 -9.01 4.43 11.11
C HIS A 297 -9.16 3.17 10.26
N LEU A 298 -8.04 2.48 10.00
CA LEU A 298 -8.01 1.36 9.08
C LEU A 298 -8.42 0.07 9.79
N HIS A 299 -9.35 -0.64 9.15
CA HIS A 299 -9.79 -1.95 9.58
C HIS A 299 -8.88 -3.03 9.00
N PHE A 300 -7.85 -3.40 9.78
CA PHE A 300 -6.97 -4.50 9.41
C PHE A 300 -7.72 -5.83 9.45
N CYS A 301 -7.55 -6.65 8.43
CA CYS A 301 -8.16 -7.96 8.32
C CYS A 301 -7.12 -9.00 7.87
N PRO A 302 -7.13 -10.23 8.44
CA PRO A 302 -6.16 -11.28 8.09
C PRO A 302 -6.19 -11.72 6.61
N THR A 303 -7.28 -11.44 5.90
CA THR A 303 -7.46 -11.77 4.49
C THR A 303 -8.09 -10.58 3.79
N ALA A 304 -7.26 -9.76 3.17
CA ALA A 304 -7.65 -8.51 2.52
C ALA A 304 -7.52 -8.64 1.00
N HIS A 305 -8.62 -8.40 0.28
CA HIS A 305 -8.69 -8.48 -1.18
C HIS A 305 -8.10 -9.77 -1.72
N ALA A 306 -8.44 -10.90 -1.10
CA ALA A 306 -7.90 -12.20 -1.47
C ALA A 306 -8.99 -13.28 -1.56
N HIS A 307 -8.78 -14.23 -2.48
CA HIS A 307 -9.56 -15.45 -2.57
C HIS A 307 -8.76 -16.63 -2.03
N VAL A 308 -9.34 -17.37 -1.09
CA VAL A 308 -8.73 -18.53 -0.45
C VAL A 308 -9.74 -19.67 -0.47
N ASP A 309 -9.40 -20.77 -1.16
CA ASP A 309 -10.30 -21.93 -1.25
C ASP A 309 -10.54 -22.62 0.11
N GLN A 310 -9.50 -22.67 0.96
CA GLN A 310 -9.52 -23.36 2.24
C GLN A 310 -9.06 -22.43 3.38
N PRO A 311 -9.87 -21.42 3.77
CA PRO A 311 -9.45 -20.40 4.73
C PRO A 311 -9.14 -20.94 6.14
N TRP A 312 -9.67 -22.11 6.51
CA TRP A 312 -9.34 -22.78 7.78
C TRP A 312 -7.91 -23.32 7.87
N LEU A 313 -7.14 -23.25 6.78
CA LEU A 313 -5.71 -23.57 6.76
C LEU A 313 -4.80 -22.37 7.07
N LEU A 314 -5.37 -21.18 7.26
CA LEU A 314 -4.67 -19.99 7.68
C LEU A 314 -4.72 -19.89 9.21
N GLU A 315 -3.57 -19.93 9.86
CA GLU A 315 -3.49 -19.77 11.32
C GLU A 315 -3.75 -18.32 11.75
N GLU A 316 -4.27 -18.15 12.96
CA GLU A 316 -4.48 -16.83 13.55
C GLU A 316 -3.15 -16.08 13.72
N GLY A 317 -3.12 -14.80 13.35
CA GLY A 317 -1.89 -14.00 13.30
C GLY A 317 -1.07 -14.19 12.02
N SER A 318 -1.63 -14.81 10.99
CA SER A 318 -1.11 -14.75 9.61
C SER A 318 -1.87 -13.70 8.79
N SER A 319 -1.31 -13.30 7.65
CA SER A 319 -1.90 -12.28 6.77
C SER A 319 -1.79 -12.64 5.30
N VAL A 320 -2.89 -12.45 4.56
CA VAL A 320 -2.99 -12.70 3.11
C VAL A 320 -3.59 -11.47 2.44
N THR A 321 -2.82 -10.81 1.56
CA THR A 321 -3.25 -9.56 0.91
C THR A 321 -3.10 -9.61 -0.60
N ASN A 322 -4.16 -9.27 -1.34
CA ASN A 322 -4.14 -9.25 -2.81
C ASN A 322 -3.65 -10.58 -3.41
N CYS A 323 -4.31 -11.68 -3.05
CA CYS A 323 -3.86 -13.03 -3.37
C CYS A 323 -4.97 -13.91 -3.95
N LEU A 324 -4.56 -14.91 -4.72
CA LEU A 324 -5.39 -16.03 -5.16
C LEU A 324 -4.75 -17.34 -4.69
N LEU A 325 -5.32 -17.96 -3.65
CA LEU A 325 -4.86 -19.22 -3.08
C LEU A 325 -5.84 -20.33 -3.45
N GLU A 326 -5.46 -21.16 -4.42
CA GLU A 326 -6.28 -22.26 -4.93
C GLU A 326 -5.82 -23.59 -4.32
N GLY A 327 -6.76 -24.45 -3.91
CA GLY A 327 -6.45 -25.72 -3.23
C GLY A 327 -5.95 -25.55 -1.79
N ALA A 328 -5.19 -26.55 -1.30
CA ALA A 328 -4.75 -26.61 0.09
C ALA A 328 -3.45 -25.82 0.33
N VAL A 329 -3.55 -24.55 0.73
CA VAL A 329 -2.40 -23.73 1.13
C VAL A 329 -2.44 -23.50 2.64
N ARG A 330 -1.50 -24.10 3.37
CA ARG A 330 -1.34 -23.91 4.82
C ARG A 330 -0.40 -22.75 5.10
N LEU A 331 -0.83 -21.83 5.96
CA LEU A 331 -0.05 -20.67 6.36
C LEU A 331 0.01 -20.58 7.88
N ALA A 332 1.21 -20.69 8.44
CA ALA A 332 1.41 -20.61 9.88
C ALA A 332 1.38 -19.16 10.40
N ALA A 333 1.09 -19.01 11.69
CA ALA A 333 1.06 -17.73 12.38
C ALA A 333 2.39 -16.96 12.25
N GLY A 334 2.32 -15.63 12.21
CA GLY A 334 3.49 -14.77 12.02
C GLY A 334 4.10 -14.89 10.62
N SER A 335 3.27 -15.17 9.61
CA SER A 335 3.68 -15.21 8.19
C SER A 335 2.71 -14.44 7.31
N VAL A 336 3.22 -13.96 6.19
CA VAL A 336 2.52 -13.06 5.28
C VAL A 336 2.64 -13.57 3.84
N ILE A 337 1.52 -13.56 3.10
CA ILE A 337 1.51 -13.74 1.64
C ILE A 337 0.90 -12.49 1.00
N GLN A 338 1.66 -11.81 0.13
CA GLN A 338 1.16 -10.64 -0.61
C GLN A 338 1.33 -10.80 -2.12
N HIS A 339 0.37 -10.30 -2.90
CA HIS A 339 0.53 -10.21 -4.36
C HIS A 339 0.86 -11.55 -5.03
N CYS A 340 0.28 -12.64 -4.53
CA CYS A 340 0.58 -13.99 -5.01
C CYS A 340 -0.63 -14.71 -5.62
N HIS A 341 -0.38 -15.50 -6.66
CA HIS A 341 -1.29 -16.55 -7.13
C HIS A 341 -0.61 -17.90 -6.90
N LEU A 342 -1.11 -18.69 -5.94
CA LEU A 342 -0.51 -19.97 -5.54
C LEU A 342 -1.52 -21.12 -5.63
N GLN A 343 -1.02 -22.29 -5.98
CA GLN A 343 -1.80 -23.52 -6.11
C GLN A 343 -1.27 -24.61 -5.18
N GLY A 344 -2.13 -25.10 -4.29
CA GLY A 344 -1.85 -26.14 -3.32
C GLY A 344 -1.66 -27.54 -3.95
N PRO A 345 -1.13 -28.51 -3.18
CA PRO A 345 -0.83 -28.42 -1.75
C PRO A 345 0.47 -27.67 -1.45
N LEU A 346 0.46 -26.73 -0.50
CA LEU A 346 1.62 -25.96 -0.04
C LEU A 346 1.62 -25.82 1.48
N GLU A 347 2.80 -25.85 2.09
CA GLU A 347 3.02 -25.63 3.53
C GLU A 347 4.00 -24.47 3.73
N ILE A 348 3.50 -23.36 4.25
CA ILE A 348 4.28 -22.16 4.59
C ILE A 348 4.34 -22.06 6.12
N GLY A 349 5.52 -22.34 6.67
CA GLY A 349 5.80 -22.28 8.10
C GLY A 349 5.96 -20.86 8.63
N PRO A 350 6.17 -20.70 9.94
CA PRO A 350 6.16 -19.39 10.61
C PRO A 350 7.32 -18.49 10.15
N GLY A 351 7.15 -17.18 10.31
CA GLY A 351 8.19 -16.19 10.02
C GLY A 351 8.45 -15.98 8.53
N CYS A 352 7.52 -16.33 7.64
CA CYS A 352 7.70 -16.18 6.21
C CYS A 352 7.09 -14.88 5.66
N LEU A 353 7.75 -14.27 4.68
CA LEU A 353 7.16 -13.28 3.78
C LEU A 353 7.25 -13.81 2.35
N ILE A 354 6.11 -14.10 1.74
CA ILE A 354 6.03 -14.59 0.36
C ILE A 354 5.34 -13.51 -0.48
N SER A 355 6.03 -12.95 -1.47
CA SER A 355 5.47 -11.86 -2.27
C SER A 355 5.74 -11.97 -3.77
N GLY A 356 4.77 -11.54 -4.59
CA GLY A 356 4.95 -11.41 -6.04
C GLY A 356 5.13 -12.73 -6.80
N LEU A 357 4.64 -13.85 -6.26
CA LEU A 357 4.69 -15.17 -6.92
C LEU A 357 3.45 -15.44 -7.77
N THR A 358 3.59 -16.20 -8.85
CA THR A 358 2.46 -16.53 -9.76
C THR A 358 2.27 -18.04 -9.81
N SER A 359 1.18 -18.49 -10.45
CA SER A 359 0.75 -19.89 -10.38
C SER A 359 1.80 -20.90 -10.86
N ASP A 360 2.60 -20.54 -11.87
CA ASP A 360 3.74 -21.33 -12.38
C ASP A 360 4.85 -21.59 -11.34
N CYS A 361 4.93 -20.77 -10.29
CA CYS A 361 5.87 -20.94 -9.19
C CYS A 361 5.44 -22.04 -8.20
N SER A 362 4.15 -22.39 -8.18
CA SER A 362 3.58 -23.27 -7.14
C SER A 362 4.22 -24.65 -7.13
N ALA A 363 4.47 -25.23 -8.30
CA ALA A 363 5.10 -26.55 -8.42
C ALA A 363 6.52 -26.57 -7.80
N ALA A 364 7.26 -25.48 -7.90
CA ALA A 364 8.60 -25.39 -7.34
C ALA A 364 8.60 -25.25 -5.81
N LEU A 365 7.53 -24.71 -5.22
CA LEU A 365 7.37 -24.55 -3.76
C LEU A 365 6.98 -25.87 -3.06
N GLN A 366 6.45 -26.84 -3.79
CA GLN A 366 6.00 -28.10 -3.22
C GLN A 366 7.16 -28.87 -2.57
N GLY A 367 7.00 -29.18 -1.27
CA GLY A 367 8.03 -29.88 -0.49
C GLY A 367 9.22 -29.03 -0.07
N CYS A 368 9.20 -27.71 -0.31
CA CYS A 368 10.25 -26.82 0.19
C CYS A 368 10.05 -26.47 1.67
N PRO A 369 11.11 -26.45 2.49
CA PRO A 369 11.03 -26.07 3.90
C PRO A 369 10.95 -24.55 4.04
N LEU A 370 9.76 -23.97 3.87
CA LEU A 370 9.52 -22.54 4.02
C LEU A 370 9.30 -22.20 5.50
N ARG A 371 10.35 -21.70 6.17
CA ARG A 371 10.30 -21.21 7.55
C ARG A 371 11.33 -20.11 7.73
N ASP A 372 10.95 -19.02 8.39
CA ASP A 372 11.83 -17.87 8.66
C ASP A 372 12.52 -17.32 7.39
N VAL A 373 11.81 -17.29 6.25
CA VAL A 373 12.37 -16.85 4.96
C VAL A 373 11.54 -15.75 4.31
N VAL A 374 12.22 -14.87 3.58
CA VAL A 374 11.62 -13.90 2.68
C VAL A 374 11.86 -14.35 1.25
N LEU A 375 10.78 -14.58 0.51
CA LEU A 375 10.83 -15.04 -0.88
C LEU A 375 9.98 -14.11 -1.75
N GLN A 376 10.63 -13.45 -2.70
CA GLN A 376 10.00 -12.41 -3.50
C GLN A 376 10.23 -12.62 -5.00
N GLY A 377 9.20 -12.36 -5.79
CA GLY A 377 9.28 -12.27 -7.25
C GLY A 377 9.22 -10.81 -7.70
N HIS A 378 10.22 -10.40 -8.48
CA HIS A 378 10.42 -9.01 -8.93
C HIS A 378 10.25 -8.90 -10.44
N GLN A 379 9.54 -7.86 -10.87
CA GLN A 379 9.54 -7.44 -12.28
C GLN A 379 10.77 -6.55 -12.52
N VAL A 380 11.64 -6.98 -13.42
CA VAL A 380 12.93 -6.31 -13.70
C VAL A 380 13.03 -5.99 -15.17
N ARG A 381 13.52 -4.79 -15.48
CA ARG A 381 13.81 -4.36 -16.83
C ARG A 381 15.30 -4.10 -16.99
N LEU A 382 15.96 -5.01 -17.71
CA LEU A 382 17.37 -4.89 -18.06
C LEU A 382 17.49 -4.20 -19.41
N HIS A 383 17.74 -2.89 -19.41
CA HIS A 383 17.63 -2.05 -20.59
C HIS A 383 16.22 -2.17 -21.22
N ASP A 384 16.07 -2.90 -22.32
CA ASP A 384 14.78 -3.13 -23.00
C ASP A 384 14.23 -4.54 -22.80
N LEU A 385 14.91 -5.39 -22.00
CA LEU A 385 14.51 -6.77 -21.76
C LEU A 385 13.72 -6.88 -20.45
N PRO A 386 12.39 -7.10 -20.50
CA PRO A 386 11.63 -7.46 -19.32
C PRO A 386 11.97 -8.90 -18.90
N CYS A 387 12.23 -9.09 -17.62
CA CYS A 387 12.49 -10.39 -17.03
C CYS A 387 11.96 -10.43 -15.60
N ARG A 388 11.87 -11.65 -15.06
CA ARG A 388 11.47 -11.86 -13.67
C ARG A 388 12.63 -12.44 -12.90
N VAL A 389 12.92 -11.83 -11.76
CA VAL A 389 14.00 -12.26 -10.86
C VAL A 389 13.37 -12.67 -9.55
N PHE A 390 13.91 -13.72 -8.94
CA PHE A 390 13.48 -14.14 -7.60
C PHE A 390 14.59 -13.88 -6.60
N THR A 391 14.23 -13.34 -5.45
CA THR A 391 15.14 -13.20 -4.31
C THR A 391 14.67 -14.10 -3.17
N LEU A 392 15.65 -14.59 -2.42
CA LEU A 392 15.44 -15.43 -1.25
C LEU A 392 16.45 -15.02 -0.18
N THR A 393 15.96 -14.63 0.99
CA THR A 393 16.75 -14.29 2.17
C THR A 393 16.11 -14.89 3.43
N GLY A 394 16.85 -14.90 4.53
CA GLY A 394 16.36 -15.24 5.85
C GLY A 394 15.66 -14.05 6.51
N ARG A 395 14.68 -14.33 7.38
CA ARG A 395 13.95 -13.33 8.17
C ARG A 395 14.87 -12.50 9.09
N LEU A 396 15.99 -13.07 9.52
CA LEU A 396 16.97 -12.46 10.42
C LEU A 396 18.19 -11.90 9.70
N ASP A 397 18.24 -12.01 8.37
CA ASP A 397 19.35 -11.48 7.59
C ASP A 397 19.29 -9.94 7.58
N ASP A 398 20.44 -9.30 7.80
CA ASP A 398 20.60 -7.85 7.62
C ASP A 398 21.42 -7.58 6.35
N TRP A 399 20.83 -6.78 5.46
CA TRP A 399 21.44 -6.35 4.20
C TRP A 399 22.76 -5.60 4.39
N GLN A 400 22.90 -4.83 5.48
CA GLN A 400 24.02 -3.89 5.67
C GLN A 400 25.13 -4.41 6.58
N SER A 401 24.85 -5.43 7.40
CA SER A 401 25.82 -5.98 8.35
C SER A 401 27.13 -6.41 7.67
N PRO A 402 28.29 -6.17 8.30
CA PRO A 402 29.56 -6.70 7.84
C PRO A 402 29.53 -8.23 7.77
N LEU A 403 30.22 -8.81 6.80
CA LEU A 403 30.19 -10.25 6.52
C LEU A 403 30.48 -11.16 7.74
N GLU A 404 31.31 -10.69 8.67
CA GLU A 404 31.72 -11.44 9.88
C GLU A 404 30.59 -11.61 10.89
N GLU A 405 29.66 -10.66 10.92
CA GLU A 405 28.50 -10.64 11.81
C GLU A 405 27.19 -10.98 11.07
N ALA A 406 27.21 -10.94 9.73
CA ALA A 406 26.06 -11.18 8.88
C ALA A 406 25.73 -12.66 8.72
N THR A 407 24.46 -12.91 8.40
CA THR A 407 23.94 -14.22 8.01
C THR A 407 23.37 -14.16 6.59
N TYR A 408 23.20 -15.33 5.99
CA TYR A 408 22.37 -15.50 4.79
C TYR A 408 21.51 -16.75 4.95
N LEU A 409 20.19 -16.60 4.80
CA LEU A 409 19.19 -17.61 5.14
C LEU A 409 19.23 -17.99 6.63
N ASN A 410 19.43 -16.99 7.49
CA ASN A 410 19.56 -17.11 8.95
C ASN A 410 20.75 -17.97 9.43
N VAL A 411 21.70 -18.29 8.55
CA VAL A 411 22.90 -19.06 8.90
C VAL A 411 24.16 -18.22 8.69
N PRO A 412 25.20 -18.38 9.52
CA PRO A 412 26.48 -17.71 9.32
C PRO A 412 27.08 -18.06 7.95
N TRP A 413 27.72 -17.08 7.30
CA TRP A 413 28.30 -17.26 5.97
C TRP A 413 29.27 -18.44 5.86
N ALA A 414 30.07 -18.71 6.89
CA ALA A 414 30.99 -19.84 6.91
C ALA A 414 30.27 -21.19 6.77
N GLU A 415 29.17 -21.37 7.51
CA GLU A 415 28.33 -22.57 7.43
C GLU A 415 27.63 -22.64 6.06
N PHE A 416 27.11 -21.51 5.59
CA PHE A 416 26.47 -21.42 4.27
C PHE A 416 27.41 -21.85 3.14
N PHE A 417 28.66 -21.38 3.13
CA PHE A 417 29.66 -21.76 2.13
C PHE A 417 30.02 -23.25 2.22
N GLN A 418 30.18 -23.77 3.43
CA GLN A 418 30.47 -25.18 3.65
C GLN A 418 29.33 -26.07 3.14
N ARG A 419 28.06 -25.69 3.41
CA ARG A 419 26.87 -26.43 2.98
C ARG A 419 26.69 -26.40 1.46
N THR A 420 26.86 -25.23 0.86
CA THR A 420 26.51 -25.01 -0.55
C THR A 420 27.65 -25.23 -1.54
N GLY A 421 28.91 -25.18 -1.07
CA GLY A 421 30.08 -25.18 -1.94
C GLY A 421 30.27 -23.88 -2.73
N ILE A 422 29.49 -22.82 -2.45
CA ILE A 422 29.66 -21.48 -3.01
C ILE A 422 30.95 -20.87 -2.44
N ARG A 423 31.73 -20.24 -3.32
CA ARG A 423 32.98 -19.58 -2.95
C ARG A 423 32.73 -18.11 -2.69
N ARG A 424 33.28 -17.60 -1.58
CA ARG A 424 33.25 -16.16 -1.29
C ARG A 424 33.78 -15.34 -2.48
N GLU A 425 34.98 -15.67 -2.96
CA GLU A 425 35.62 -14.98 -4.07
C GLU A 425 35.34 -15.71 -5.39
N GLY A 426 34.99 -14.94 -6.41
CA GLY A 426 34.67 -15.45 -7.74
C GLY A 426 33.19 -15.78 -7.94
N ASP A 427 32.51 -16.39 -6.96
CA ASP A 427 31.06 -16.63 -7.11
C ASP A 427 30.21 -15.42 -6.69
N LEU A 428 30.48 -14.82 -5.51
CA LEU A 428 29.63 -13.75 -4.95
C LEU A 428 30.19 -12.35 -5.12
N TRP A 429 31.49 -12.18 -4.89
CA TRP A 429 32.18 -10.91 -5.06
C TRP A 429 33.37 -11.08 -6.00
N HIS A 430 33.62 -10.04 -6.81
CA HIS A 430 34.87 -9.94 -7.56
C HIS A 430 36.06 -9.81 -6.60
N THR A 431 37.21 -10.33 -7.01
CA THR A 431 38.46 -10.28 -6.24
C THR A 431 38.92 -8.87 -5.90
N GLU A 432 38.50 -7.88 -6.70
CA GLU A 432 38.82 -6.46 -6.54
C GLU A 432 37.98 -5.75 -5.46
N VAL A 433 36.87 -6.36 -5.00
CA VAL A 433 36.03 -5.78 -3.95
C VAL A 433 36.72 -5.95 -2.59
N ALA A 434 37.09 -4.82 -2.00
CA ALA A 434 37.70 -4.76 -0.67
C ALA A 434 36.84 -5.50 0.38
N GLY A 435 37.50 -6.23 1.29
CA GLY A 435 36.82 -7.04 2.31
C GLY A 435 35.81 -6.24 3.16
N SER A 436 36.11 -4.98 3.44
CA SER A 436 35.28 -4.05 4.22
C SER A 436 33.98 -3.61 3.52
N SER A 437 33.88 -3.78 2.20
CA SER A 437 32.69 -3.44 1.40
C SER A 437 31.80 -4.64 1.10
N ARG A 438 32.21 -5.85 1.53
CA ARG A 438 31.45 -7.09 1.31
C ARG A 438 30.31 -7.19 2.32
N ARG A 439 29.08 -7.11 1.83
CA ARG A 439 27.82 -7.15 2.60
C ARG A 439 26.81 -8.03 1.85
N LEU A 440 25.74 -8.46 2.51
CA LEU A 440 24.66 -9.19 1.83
C LEU A 440 24.09 -8.38 0.66
N LEU A 441 23.92 -7.07 0.85
CA LEU A 441 23.47 -6.12 -0.18
C LEU A 441 24.29 -6.18 -1.48
N THR A 442 25.59 -6.50 -1.40
CA THR A 442 26.54 -6.50 -2.53
C THR A 442 26.86 -7.90 -3.04
N ALA A 443 26.29 -8.95 -2.44
CA ALA A 443 26.54 -10.34 -2.84
C ALA A 443 25.73 -10.72 -4.09
N ARG A 444 26.39 -11.22 -5.14
CA ARG A 444 25.71 -11.63 -6.39
C ARG A 444 25.02 -12.99 -6.27
N LEU A 445 23.93 -13.01 -5.53
CA LEU A 445 23.18 -14.21 -5.18
C LEU A 445 22.11 -14.58 -6.22
N PHE A 446 21.53 -13.59 -6.89
CA PHE A 446 20.25 -13.76 -7.57
C PHE A 446 20.45 -13.99 -9.07
N PRO A 447 20.10 -15.18 -9.61
CA PRO A 447 20.16 -15.45 -11.04
C PRO A 447 19.20 -14.57 -11.82
N VAL A 448 19.68 -13.96 -12.90
CA VAL A 448 18.91 -13.02 -13.71
C VAL A 448 18.79 -13.49 -15.16
N LEU A 449 19.88 -13.98 -15.74
CA LEU A 449 19.88 -14.59 -17.09
C LEU A 449 20.70 -15.88 -17.08
N HIS A 450 20.32 -16.84 -17.92
CA HIS A 450 21.11 -18.05 -18.12
C HIS A 450 21.24 -18.35 -19.62
N PRO A 451 22.45 -18.71 -20.12
CA PRO A 451 22.74 -18.76 -21.55
C PRO A 451 21.97 -19.83 -22.34
N ARG A 452 21.40 -20.84 -21.66
CA ARG A 452 20.79 -22.02 -22.31
C ARG A 452 19.47 -22.50 -21.71
N ARG A 453 19.01 -21.91 -20.61
CA ARG A 453 17.86 -22.44 -19.83
C ARG A 453 17.03 -21.26 -19.33
N ALA A 454 15.72 -21.44 -19.25
CA ALA A 454 14.86 -20.50 -18.55
C ALA A 454 15.11 -20.61 -17.05
N LEU A 455 15.25 -19.45 -16.40
CA LEU A 455 15.32 -19.35 -14.95
C LEU A 455 13.91 -19.39 -14.36
N GLY A 456 13.78 -20.00 -13.19
CA GLY A 456 12.55 -20.07 -12.43
C GLY A 456 12.84 -20.07 -10.94
N LEU A 457 11.79 -20.19 -10.14
CA LEU A 457 11.89 -20.12 -8.69
C LEU A 457 12.83 -21.20 -8.09
N GLN A 458 12.93 -22.37 -8.72
CA GLN A 458 13.85 -23.44 -8.33
C GLN A 458 15.33 -23.02 -8.32
N ASP A 459 15.70 -22.00 -9.09
CA ASP A 459 17.08 -21.51 -9.20
C ASP A 459 17.55 -20.75 -7.94
N VAL A 460 16.62 -20.40 -7.03
CA VAL A 460 16.92 -19.88 -5.69
C VAL A 460 16.51 -20.84 -4.58
N LEU A 461 15.43 -21.63 -4.74
CA LEU A 461 14.94 -22.53 -3.69
C LEU A 461 15.91 -23.66 -3.32
N TRP A 462 16.80 -24.07 -4.23
CA TRP A 462 17.82 -25.08 -3.91
C TRP A 462 18.74 -24.66 -2.75
N LEU A 463 18.84 -23.35 -2.46
CA LEU A 463 19.63 -22.82 -1.35
C LEU A 463 19.08 -23.23 0.03
N LEU A 464 17.79 -23.59 0.11
CA LEU A 464 17.13 -24.12 1.30
C LEU A 464 17.34 -25.62 1.49
N ALA A 465 17.84 -26.33 0.47
CA ALA A 465 18.00 -27.78 0.55
C ALA A 465 19.09 -28.16 1.57
N PRO A 466 18.86 -29.17 2.44
CA PRO A 466 19.87 -29.65 3.38
C PRO A 466 21.14 -30.16 2.69
N THR A 467 20.97 -30.75 1.50
CA THR A 467 22.06 -31.27 0.65
C THR A 467 21.94 -30.68 -0.74
N VAL A 468 23.03 -30.11 -1.25
CA VAL A 468 23.05 -29.43 -2.55
C VAL A 468 23.43 -30.41 -3.67
N PRO A 469 22.56 -30.62 -4.67
CA PRO A 469 22.94 -31.36 -5.86
C PRO A 469 24.00 -30.57 -6.64
N GLY A 470 25.11 -31.23 -7.02
CA GLY A 470 26.19 -30.58 -7.77
C GLY A 470 25.74 -29.93 -9.08
N GLU A 471 24.67 -30.44 -9.71
CA GLU A 471 24.07 -29.84 -10.91
C GLU A 471 23.47 -28.45 -10.62
N GLN A 472 22.81 -28.26 -9.48
CA GLN A 472 22.17 -26.97 -9.14
C GLN A 472 23.22 -25.88 -8.90
N LEU A 473 24.30 -26.22 -8.19
CA LEU A 473 25.42 -25.30 -7.99
C LEU A 473 26.09 -24.93 -9.34
N ALA A 474 26.28 -25.91 -10.22
CA ALA A 474 26.86 -25.67 -11.55
C ALA A 474 25.96 -24.78 -12.41
N ARG A 475 24.64 -25.03 -12.39
CA ARG A 475 23.63 -24.20 -13.06
C ARG A 475 23.60 -22.78 -12.51
N TRP A 476 23.61 -22.63 -11.18
CA TRP A 476 23.65 -21.33 -10.51
C TRP A 476 24.93 -20.55 -10.85
N ARG A 477 26.09 -21.21 -10.95
CA ARG A 477 27.35 -20.60 -11.42
C ARG A 477 27.35 -20.20 -12.89
N ALA A 478 26.64 -20.94 -13.73
CA ALA A 478 26.53 -20.65 -15.16
C ALA A 478 25.54 -19.51 -15.46
N ALA A 479 24.69 -19.14 -14.50
CA ALA A 479 23.80 -18.00 -14.62
C ALA A 479 24.56 -16.69 -14.43
N TRP A 480 24.17 -15.66 -15.18
CA TRP A 480 24.49 -14.29 -14.84
C TRP A 480 23.64 -13.87 -13.64
N ARG A 481 24.32 -13.38 -12.60
CA ARG A 481 23.71 -13.06 -11.30
C ARG A 481 23.98 -11.62 -10.94
N MET A 482 23.06 -11.04 -10.20
CA MET A 482 23.16 -9.69 -9.66
C MET A 482 23.00 -9.72 -8.14
N SER A 483 23.58 -8.73 -7.49
CA SER A 483 23.33 -8.42 -6.09
C SER A 483 22.03 -7.62 -5.93
N TRP A 484 21.51 -7.50 -4.71
CA TRP A 484 20.34 -6.66 -4.47
C TRP A 484 20.63 -5.20 -4.83
N GLN A 485 21.83 -4.69 -4.52
CA GLN A 485 22.24 -3.34 -4.90
C GLN A 485 22.20 -3.12 -6.42
N GLU A 486 22.61 -4.11 -7.21
CA GLU A 486 22.60 -4.03 -8.67
C GLU A 486 21.18 -4.19 -9.24
N LEU A 487 20.27 -4.90 -8.54
CA LEU A 487 18.89 -5.12 -8.97
C LEU A 487 17.98 -3.92 -8.74
N LEU A 488 18.17 -3.16 -7.66
CA LEU A 488 17.32 -2.02 -7.28
C LEU A 488 17.05 -1.02 -8.44
N PRO A 489 18.06 -0.55 -9.20
CA PRO A 489 17.86 0.38 -10.31
C PRO A 489 17.14 -0.25 -11.51
N CYS A 490 17.05 -1.58 -11.56
CA CYS A 490 16.44 -2.32 -12.65
C CYS A 490 14.97 -2.71 -12.35
N LEU A 491 14.45 -2.44 -11.17
CA LEU A 491 13.06 -2.75 -10.81
C LEU A 491 12.07 -1.98 -11.71
N ASP A 492 11.19 -2.72 -12.37
CA ASP A 492 10.12 -2.13 -13.19
C ASP A 492 8.88 -1.87 -12.31
N LYS A 493 8.92 -0.74 -11.59
CA LYS A 493 7.86 -0.31 -10.66
C LYS A 493 6.49 -0.22 -11.35
N ALA A 494 6.45 0.20 -12.62
CA ALA A 494 5.21 0.30 -13.39
C ALA A 494 4.63 -1.08 -13.71
N ALA A 495 5.47 -2.02 -14.17
CA ALA A 495 5.05 -3.40 -14.40
C ALA A 495 4.59 -4.07 -13.09
N GLN A 496 5.27 -3.79 -11.97
CA GLN A 496 4.91 -4.33 -10.66
C GLN A 496 3.52 -3.84 -10.20
N LEU A 497 3.26 -2.52 -10.25
CA LEU A 497 1.93 -1.97 -9.94
C LEU A 497 0.85 -2.51 -10.88
N GLY A 498 1.17 -2.66 -12.18
CA GLY A 498 0.29 -3.27 -13.17
C GLY A 498 -0.07 -4.72 -12.83
N ALA A 499 0.90 -5.53 -12.42
CA ALA A 499 0.69 -6.91 -12.01
C ALA A 499 -0.17 -7.02 -10.73
N ARG A 500 0.09 -6.17 -9.73
CA ARG A 500 -0.73 -6.10 -8.50
C ARG A 500 -2.19 -5.76 -8.82
N ARG A 501 -2.41 -4.81 -9.72
CA ARG A 501 -3.75 -4.41 -10.18
C ARG A 501 -4.46 -5.54 -10.94
N ALA A 502 -3.75 -6.22 -11.84
CA ALA A 502 -4.31 -7.35 -12.56
C ALA A 502 -4.74 -8.49 -11.61
N LEU A 503 -3.91 -8.80 -10.60
CA LEU A 503 -4.23 -9.80 -9.59
C LEU A 503 -5.41 -9.38 -8.71
N PHE A 504 -5.51 -8.10 -8.33
CA PHE A 504 -6.62 -7.56 -7.56
C PHE A 504 -7.96 -7.77 -8.28
N PHE A 505 -8.02 -7.53 -9.59
CA PHE A 505 -9.25 -7.79 -10.35
C PHE A 505 -9.47 -9.28 -10.63
N LEU A 506 -8.41 -10.08 -10.78
CA LEU A 506 -8.53 -11.53 -10.92
C LEU A 506 -9.17 -12.17 -9.67
N GLN A 507 -8.69 -11.82 -8.46
CA GLN A 507 -9.34 -12.25 -7.23
C GLN A 507 -10.73 -11.62 -7.08
N GLY A 508 -10.94 -10.39 -7.56
CA GLY A 508 -12.26 -9.75 -7.64
C GLY A 508 -13.27 -10.57 -8.46
N GLN A 509 -12.85 -11.17 -9.58
CA GLN A 509 -13.70 -12.09 -10.34
C GLN A 509 -14.05 -13.36 -9.53
N ARG A 510 -13.17 -13.82 -8.64
CA ARG A 510 -13.50 -14.91 -7.69
C ARG A 510 -14.45 -14.43 -6.60
N LYS A 511 -14.29 -13.22 -6.08
CA LYS A 511 -15.24 -12.57 -5.16
C LYS A 511 -16.64 -12.49 -5.76
N VAL A 512 -16.78 -12.06 -7.02
CA VAL A 512 -18.08 -12.04 -7.73
C VAL A 512 -18.73 -13.43 -7.72
N ARG A 513 -17.98 -14.47 -8.10
CA ARG A 513 -18.49 -15.85 -8.09
C ARG A 513 -18.89 -16.29 -6.69
N ARG A 514 -18.04 -16.06 -5.69
CA ARG A 514 -18.28 -16.41 -4.28
C ARG A 514 -19.54 -15.74 -3.74
N VAL A 515 -19.69 -14.44 -3.95
CA VAL A 515 -20.83 -13.65 -3.45
C VAL A 515 -22.13 -14.11 -4.08
N LEU A 516 -22.16 -14.27 -5.41
CA LEU A 516 -23.39 -14.62 -6.13
C LEU A 516 -23.77 -16.09 -5.96
N LEU A 517 -22.83 -17.03 -6.16
CA LEU A 517 -23.10 -18.46 -6.03
C LEU A 517 -23.32 -18.87 -4.57
N GLY A 518 -22.63 -18.22 -3.63
CA GLY A 518 -22.82 -18.40 -2.19
C GLY A 518 -24.00 -17.63 -1.61
N ARG A 519 -24.73 -16.86 -2.43
CA ARG A 519 -25.88 -16.02 -2.02
C ARG A 519 -25.56 -15.10 -0.82
N GLN A 520 -24.34 -14.56 -0.78
CA GLN A 520 -23.86 -13.71 0.31
C GLN A 520 -24.49 -12.31 0.22
N ASP A 521 -24.88 -11.72 1.33
CA ASP A 521 -25.38 -10.34 1.38
C ASP A 521 -24.20 -9.36 1.41
N SER A 522 -23.69 -9.03 0.22
CA SER A 522 -22.54 -8.15 0.04
C SER A 522 -22.68 -7.42 -1.29
N SER A 523 -22.46 -6.11 -1.26
CA SER A 523 -22.51 -5.29 -2.47
C SER A 523 -21.29 -5.57 -3.36
N LEU A 524 -21.52 -5.66 -4.66
CA LEU A 524 -20.46 -5.73 -5.69
C LEU A 524 -20.25 -4.37 -6.38
N LEU A 525 -21.03 -3.35 -6.02
CA LEU A 525 -20.96 -2.02 -6.60
C LEU A 525 -19.59 -1.35 -6.36
N PRO A 526 -18.98 -1.40 -5.16
CA PRO A 526 -17.63 -0.86 -4.96
C PRO A 526 -16.58 -1.49 -5.88
N LEU A 527 -16.62 -2.81 -6.07
CA LEU A 527 -15.75 -3.51 -7.03
C LEU A 527 -16.05 -3.10 -8.48
N ALA A 528 -17.32 -2.91 -8.84
CA ALA A 528 -17.74 -2.44 -10.16
C ALA A 528 -17.21 -1.03 -10.46
N CYS A 529 -17.32 -0.10 -9.50
CA CYS A 529 -16.76 1.24 -9.58
C CYS A 529 -15.27 1.20 -9.90
N SER A 530 -14.51 0.41 -9.15
CA SER A 530 -13.06 0.27 -9.34
C SER A 530 -12.72 -0.38 -10.68
N ALA A 531 -13.43 -1.43 -11.07
CA ALA A 531 -13.20 -2.11 -12.35
C ALA A 531 -13.49 -1.20 -13.55
N VAL A 532 -14.48 -0.32 -13.46
CA VAL A 532 -14.74 0.68 -14.50
C VAL A 532 -13.65 1.73 -14.53
N HIS A 533 -13.25 2.26 -13.36
CA HIS A 533 -12.20 3.28 -13.27
C HIS A 533 -10.87 2.77 -13.84
N GLU A 534 -10.51 1.52 -13.53
CA GLU A 534 -9.24 0.90 -13.89
C GLU A 534 -9.25 0.16 -15.23
N GLY A 535 -10.39 0.12 -15.95
CA GLY A 535 -10.49 -0.53 -17.26
C GLY A 535 -10.70 -2.06 -17.24
N TYR A 536 -10.99 -2.66 -16.08
CA TYR A 536 -11.28 -4.10 -15.90
C TYR A 536 -12.76 -4.48 -16.00
N HIS A 537 -13.65 -3.53 -16.31
CA HIS A 537 -15.09 -3.75 -16.44
C HIS A 537 -15.47 -4.90 -17.39
N GLN A 538 -14.74 -5.13 -18.48
CA GLN A 538 -15.02 -6.25 -19.41
C GLN A 538 -14.84 -7.63 -18.74
N ALA A 539 -13.80 -7.79 -17.91
CA ALA A 539 -13.55 -9.03 -17.19
C ALA A 539 -14.63 -9.29 -16.12
N VAL A 540 -15.09 -8.23 -15.45
CA VAL A 540 -16.20 -8.29 -14.49
C VAL A 540 -17.51 -8.63 -15.18
N LEU A 541 -17.85 -7.96 -16.29
CA LEU A 541 -19.04 -8.26 -17.10
C LEU A 541 -19.06 -9.70 -17.59
N GLY A 542 -17.94 -10.19 -18.12
CA GLY A 542 -17.81 -11.59 -18.56
C GLY A 542 -18.03 -12.58 -17.40
N THR A 543 -17.51 -12.27 -16.22
CA THR A 543 -17.73 -13.09 -15.01
C THR A 543 -19.19 -13.12 -14.58
N LEU A 544 -19.87 -11.98 -14.63
CA LEU A 544 -21.30 -11.87 -14.32
C LEU A 544 -22.14 -12.66 -15.34
N ASP A 545 -21.82 -12.58 -16.63
CA ASP A 545 -22.48 -13.37 -17.68
C ASP A 545 -22.28 -14.88 -17.47
N GLU A 546 -21.07 -15.31 -17.09
CA GLU A 546 -20.77 -16.71 -16.76
C GLU A 546 -21.57 -17.20 -15.54
N VAL A 547 -21.63 -16.42 -14.46
CA VAL A 547 -22.42 -16.77 -13.27
C VAL A 547 -23.91 -16.83 -13.59
N ALA A 548 -24.42 -15.84 -14.33
CA ALA A 548 -25.83 -15.78 -14.71
C ALA A 548 -26.23 -16.95 -15.61
N SER A 549 -25.38 -17.31 -16.58
CA SER A 549 -25.67 -18.39 -17.52
C SER A 549 -25.38 -19.79 -16.96
N GLY A 550 -24.44 -19.92 -16.02
CA GLY A 550 -23.97 -21.20 -15.48
C GLY A 550 -24.69 -21.69 -14.21
N SER A 551 -25.36 -20.81 -13.46
CA SER A 551 -25.99 -21.18 -12.17
C SER A 551 -27.21 -22.09 -12.30
N GLY A 552 -27.97 -21.97 -13.40
CA GLY A 552 -29.26 -22.66 -13.58
C GLY A 552 -30.38 -22.19 -12.64
N GLU A 553 -30.11 -21.23 -11.75
CA GLU A 553 -31.05 -20.73 -10.76
C GLU A 553 -31.47 -19.29 -11.07
N ALA A 554 -32.78 -19.07 -11.19
CA ALA A 554 -33.34 -17.77 -11.55
C ALA A 554 -32.94 -16.65 -10.57
N GLY A 555 -32.85 -16.93 -9.27
CA GLY A 555 -32.45 -15.93 -8.27
C GLY A 555 -30.99 -15.48 -8.38
N ILE A 556 -30.06 -16.42 -8.62
CA ILE A 556 -28.64 -16.09 -8.82
C ILE A 556 -28.47 -15.32 -10.13
N ALA A 557 -29.11 -15.79 -11.20
CA ALA A 557 -29.06 -15.13 -12.50
C ALA A 557 -29.68 -13.73 -12.46
N ALA A 558 -30.82 -13.53 -11.77
CA ALA A 558 -31.42 -12.22 -11.57
C ALA A 558 -30.43 -11.23 -10.91
N ARG A 559 -29.84 -11.62 -9.78
CA ARG A 559 -28.87 -10.77 -9.06
C ARG A 559 -27.62 -10.49 -9.90
N ALA A 560 -27.13 -11.46 -10.66
CA ALA A 560 -26.00 -11.25 -11.57
C ALA A 560 -26.33 -10.22 -12.67
N LEU A 561 -27.55 -10.24 -13.23
CA LEU A 561 -28.00 -9.25 -14.21
C LEU A 561 -28.18 -7.86 -13.59
N ALA A 562 -28.65 -7.78 -12.34
CA ALA A 562 -28.69 -6.53 -11.58
C ALA A 562 -27.28 -5.91 -11.44
N CYS A 563 -26.29 -6.74 -11.07
CA CYS A 563 -24.90 -6.30 -11.01
C CYS A 563 -24.35 -5.88 -12.38
N VAL A 564 -24.78 -6.50 -13.50
CA VAL A 564 -24.41 -6.00 -14.84
C VAL A 564 -24.97 -4.59 -15.07
N ALA A 565 -26.22 -4.33 -14.67
CA ALA A 565 -26.80 -3.00 -14.74
C ALA A 565 -26.03 -1.98 -13.89
N GLU A 566 -25.54 -2.38 -12.71
CA GLU A 566 -24.63 -1.58 -11.88
C GLU A 566 -23.33 -1.23 -12.63
N VAL A 567 -22.62 -2.22 -13.20
CA VAL A 567 -21.39 -1.96 -13.98
C VAL A 567 -21.66 -0.97 -15.11
N LEU A 568 -22.75 -1.17 -15.86
CA LEU A 568 -23.12 -0.27 -16.97
C LEU A 568 -23.42 1.15 -16.48
N GLY A 569 -24.03 1.31 -15.32
CA GLY A 569 -24.23 2.63 -14.73
C GLY A 569 -22.93 3.28 -14.23
N CYS A 570 -22.02 2.50 -13.63
CA CYS A 570 -20.68 2.99 -13.29
C CYS A 570 -19.94 3.48 -14.54
N MET A 571 -20.05 2.75 -15.66
CA MET A 571 -19.48 3.15 -16.95
C MET A 571 -20.06 4.47 -17.49
N ALA A 572 -21.32 4.76 -17.18
CA ALA A 572 -21.97 6.01 -17.57
C ALA A 572 -21.53 7.22 -16.71
N ARG A 573 -20.83 7.01 -15.59
CA ARG A 573 -20.25 8.08 -14.73
C ARG A 573 -21.25 9.18 -14.31
N GLY A 574 -22.51 8.81 -14.09
CA GLY A 574 -23.59 9.74 -13.72
C GLY A 574 -24.18 10.51 -14.91
N GLU A 575 -23.72 10.26 -16.13
CA GLU A 575 -24.27 10.83 -17.36
C GLU A 575 -25.33 9.90 -18.00
N GLY A 576 -26.05 10.37 -19.02
CA GLY A 576 -27.00 9.54 -19.77
C GLY A 576 -28.44 9.46 -19.21
N GLY A 577 -28.70 10.15 -18.09
CA GLY A 577 -30.03 10.29 -17.50
C GLY A 577 -30.41 9.17 -16.53
N LEU A 578 -31.69 9.11 -16.18
CA LEU A 578 -32.20 8.09 -15.25
C LEU A 578 -32.42 6.74 -15.94
N ARG A 579 -32.28 5.66 -15.18
CA ARG A 579 -32.64 4.30 -15.62
C ARG A 579 -34.16 4.09 -15.73
N SER A 580 -34.97 5.14 -15.65
CA SER A 580 -36.44 5.08 -15.71
C SER A 580 -37.00 4.91 -17.13
N GLY A 581 -37.96 4.00 -17.29
CA GLY A 581 -38.72 3.82 -18.54
C GLY A 581 -38.92 2.35 -18.93
N PRO A 582 -39.61 2.06 -20.05
CA PRO A 582 -39.93 0.69 -20.44
C PRO A 582 -38.70 -0.05 -20.99
N ALA A 583 -38.47 -1.27 -20.49
CA ALA A 583 -37.47 -2.20 -21.03
C ALA A 583 -38.03 -2.99 -22.24
N ALA A 584 -38.50 -2.32 -23.30
CA ALA A 584 -39.28 -2.95 -24.39
C ALA A 584 -38.66 -2.78 -25.80
N ASN A 585 -37.36 -2.53 -25.90
CA ASN A 585 -36.71 -2.42 -27.21
C ASN A 585 -36.72 -3.80 -27.90
N ARG A 586 -37.16 -3.82 -29.17
CA ARG A 586 -37.28 -5.01 -30.02
C ARG A 586 -35.96 -5.77 -30.18
N GLU A 587 -34.82 -5.08 -30.14
CA GLU A 587 -33.49 -5.69 -30.25
C GLU A 587 -33.19 -6.64 -29.09
N TRP A 588 -33.72 -6.35 -27.90
CA TRP A 588 -33.55 -7.17 -26.69
C TRP A 588 -34.60 -8.28 -26.56
N ALA A 589 -35.67 -8.24 -27.37
CA ALA A 589 -36.82 -9.13 -27.23
C ALA A 589 -36.49 -10.62 -27.45
N ALA A 590 -35.48 -10.93 -28.27
CA ALA A 590 -35.04 -12.31 -28.46
C ALA A 590 -34.45 -12.91 -27.17
N ALA A 591 -33.70 -12.11 -26.41
CA ALA A 591 -33.16 -12.52 -25.12
C ALA A 591 -34.28 -12.74 -24.09
N PHE A 592 -35.24 -11.81 -24.00
CA PHE A 592 -36.36 -11.93 -23.08
C PHE A 592 -37.22 -13.17 -23.34
N ARG A 593 -37.52 -13.50 -24.61
CA ARG A 593 -38.27 -14.73 -24.94
C ARG A 593 -37.56 -15.99 -24.46
N ARG A 594 -36.22 -16.03 -24.52
CA ARG A 594 -35.43 -17.16 -23.99
C ARG A 594 -35.51 -17.25 -22.47
N LEU A 595 -35.40 -16.12 -21.78
CA LEU A 595 -35.56 -16.07 -20.33
C LEU A 595 -36.97 -16.53 -19.94
N GLU A 596 -38.01 -16.03 -20.59
CA GLU A 596 -39.41 -16.41 -20.36
C GLU A 596 -39.67 -17.91 -20.57
N SER A 597 -39.01 -18.54 -21.55
CA SER A 597 -39.11 -19.99 -21.76
C SER A 597 -38.29 -20.83 -20.78
N GLY A 598 -37.56 -20.20 -19.85
CA GLY A 598 -36.70 -20.87 -18.88
C GLY A 598 -35.29 -21.19 -19.38
N ASP A 599 -34.93 -20.77 -20.59
CA ASP A 599 -33.57 -20.90 -21.14
C ASP A 599 -32.72 -19.71 -20.67
N ILE A 600 -32.33 -19.75 -19.39
CA ILE A 600 -31.53 -18.69 -18.75
C ILE A 600 -30.20 -18.50 -19.50
N ALA A 601 -29.47 -19.59 -19.74
CA ALA A 601 -28.16 -19.53 -20.39
C ALA A 601 -28.24 -18.94 -21.81
N GLY A 602 -29.25 -19.33 -22.60
CA GLY A 602 -29.50 -18.77 -23.91
C GLY A 602 -29.90 -17.30 -23.87
N GLY A 603 -30.75 -16.91 -22.91
CA GLY A 603 -31.15 -15.52 -22.71
C GLY A 603 -29.98 -14.61 -22.35
N VAL A 604 -29.15 -15.00 -21.38
CA VAL A 604 -27.96 -14.24 -20.97
C VAL A 604 -26.98 -14.06 -22.12
N ARG A 605 -26.70 -15.10 -22.91
CA ARG A 605 -25.82 -14.99 -24.09
C ARG A 605 -26.33 -13.96 -25.11
N LEU A 606 -27.65 -13.90 -25.33
CA LEU A 606 -28.25 -12.91 -26.22
C LEU A 606 -28.21 -11.50 -25.62
N LEU A 607 -28.42 -11.34 -24.30
CA LEU A 607 -28.24 -10.06 -23.62
C LEU A 607 -26.80 -9.54 -23.75
N ALA A 608 -25.81 -10.40 -23.55
CA ALA A 608 -24.39 -10.04 -23.63
C ALA A 608 -24.00 -9.64 -25.06
N ALA A 609 -24.46 -10.38 -26.06
CA ALA A 609 -24.23 -10.06 -27.47
C ALA A 609 -24.88 -8.73 -27.89
N GLU A 610 -26.11 -8.48 -27.43
CA GLU A 610 -26.82 -7.23 -27.71
C GLU A 610 -26.16 -6.04 -27.01
N ARG A 611 -25.77 -6.19 -25.73
CA ARG A 611 -25.10 -5.17 -24.91
C ARG A 611 -23.92 -4.50 -25.63
N LEU A 612 -23.11 -5.25 -26.39
CA LEU A 612 -21.95 -4.71 -27.11
C LEU A 612 -22.30 -3.56 -28.07
N LYS A 613 -23.52 -3.53 -28.61
CA LYS A 613 -24.00 -2.46 -29.52
C LYS A 613 -24.36 -1.16 -28.79
N TRP A 614 -24.44 -1.20 -27.46
CA TRP A 614 -24.94 -0.13 -26.60
C TRP A 614 -23.84 0.51 -25.73
N MET A 615 -22.58 0.14 -25.93
CA MET A 615 -21.47 0.56 -25.06
C MET A 615 -20.85 1.91 -25.45
N SER A 616 -21.29 2.54 -26.54
CA SER A 616 -20.59 3.67 -27.18
C SER A 616 -20.87 5.05 -26.58
N SER A 617 -21.93 5.20 -25.77
CA SER A 617 -22.22 6.46 -25.10
C SER A 617 -22.92 6.25 -23.74
N PRO A 618 -22.80 7.20 -22.79
CA PRO A 618 -23.48 7.11 -21.50
C PRO A 618 -25.00 6.89 -21.61
N ALA A 619 -25.66 7.55 -22.55
CA ALA A 619 -27.10 7.37 -22.78
C ALA A 619 -27.45 5.94 -23.23
N LEU A 620 -26.61 5.31 -24.05
CA LEU A 620 -26.80 3.92 -24.46
C LEU A 620 -26.49 2.95 -23.32
N LEU A 621 -25.47 3.22 -22.50
CA LEU A 621 -25.13 2.45 -21.30
C LEU A 621 -26.28 2.43 -20.29
N VAL A 622 -26.86 3.59 -19.97
CA VAL A 622 -28.03 3.72 -19.07
C VAL A 622 -29.25 2.97 -19.62
N ARG A 623 -29.48 3.04 -20.94
CA ARG A 623 -30.58 2.30 -21.60
C ARG A 623 -30.34 0.79 -21.62
N ALA A 624 -29.10 0.34 -21.81
CA ALA A 624 -28.74 -1.07 -21.71
C ALA A 624 -28.91 -1.59 -20.29
N ALA A 625 -28.47 -0.84 -19.27
CA ALA A 625 -28.65 -1.18 -17.86
C ALA A 625 -30.13 -1.46 -17.54
N ARG A 626 -31.04 -0.60 -18.02
CA ARG A 626 -32.49 -0.80 -17.91
C ARG A 626 -32.99 -2.10 -18.55
N HIS A 627 -32.41 -2.53 -19.67
CA HIS A 627 -32.79 -3.81 -20.28
C HIS A 627 -32.29 -5.02 -19.48
N TYR A 628 -31.17 -4.89 -18.76
CA TYR A 628 -30.72 -5.88 -17.80
C TYR A 628 -31.65 -5.94 -16.58
N GLU A 629 -32.08 -4.80 -16.04
CA GLU A 629 -33.10 -4.73 -14.98
C GLU A 629 -34.43 -5.36 -15.45
N GLY A 630 -34.83 -5.15 -16.72
CA GLY A 630 -36.00 -5.81 -17.30
C GLY A 630 -35.85 -7.34 -17.40
N ALA A 631 -34.66 -7.84 -17.75
CA ALA A 631 -34.36 -9.27 -17.77
C ALA A 631 -34.32 -9.89 -16.38
N GLU A 632 -33.73 -9.18 -15.41
CA GLU A 632 -33.75 -9.53 -14.00
C GLU A 632 -35.19 -9.71 -13.51
N GLN A 633 -36.10 -8.77 -13.80
CA GLN A 633 -37.51 -8.85 -13.39
C GLN A 633 -38.25 -10.07 -13.96
N ILE A 634 -37.88 -10.55 -15.16
CA ILE A 634 -38.40 -11.82 -15.71
C ILE A 634 -37.98 -13.00 -14.82
N LEU A 635 -36.71 -13.03 -14.40
CA LEU A 635 -36.15 -14.10 -13.58
C LEU A 635 -36.66 -14.04 -12.13
N VAL A 636 -36.79 -12.84 -11.55
CA VAL A 636 -37.44 -12.64 -10.24
C VAL A 636 -38.86 -13.18 -10.28
N ARG A 637 -39.65 -12.83 -11.30
CA ARG A 637 -41.00 -13.37 -11.49
C ARG A 637 -41.02 -14.90 -11.53
N GLN A 638 -40.11 -15.53 -12.27
CA GLN A 638 -40.03 -16.99 -12.31
C GLN A 638 -39.66 -17.60 -10.97
N ALA A 639 -38.70 -17.00 -10.25
CA ALA A 639 -38.35 -17.41 -8.90
C ALA A 639 -39.55 -17.30 -7.95
N VAL A 640 -40.32 -16.22 -8.03
CA VAL A 640 -41.54 -16.02 -7.24
C VAL A 640 -42.62 -17.05 -7.60
N MET A 641 -42.88 -17.28 -8.89
CA MET A 641 -43.89 -18.24 -9.34
C MET A 641 -43.54 -19.68 -8.97
N SER A 642 -42.27 -19.99 -8.68
CA SER A 642 -41.88 -21.29 -8.13
C SER A 642 -42.54 -21.59 -6.78
N SER A 643 -42.97 -20.57 -6.04
CA SER A 643 -43.71 -20.73 -4.78
C SER A 643 -45.03 -21.49 -4.95
N CYS A 644 -45.67 -21.41 -6.13
CA CYS A 644 -46.90 -22.15 -6.43
C CYS A 644 -46.72 -23.66 -6.32
N ARG A 645 -45.49 -24.18 -6.41
CA ARG A 645 -45.19 -25.61 -6.19
C ARG A 645 -45.41 -26.06 -4.75
N PHE A 646 -45.38 -25.13 -3.80
CA PHE A 646 -45.61 -25.37 -2.38
C PHE A 646 -47.04 -25.02 -1.95
N VAL A 647 -47.89 -24.58 -2.89
CA VAL A 647 -49.29 -24.29 -2.65
C VAL A 647 -50.13 -25.49 -3.08
N SER A 648 -50.73 -26.18 -2.13
CA SER A 648 -51.72 -27.23 -2.39
C SER A 648 -53.14 -26.67 -2.30
N VAL A 649 -53.91 -26.82 -3.37
CA VAL A 649 -55.34 -26.50 -3.36
C VAL A 649 -56.13 -27.80 -3.20
N ALA A 650 -57.04 -27.85 -2.23
CA ALA A 650 -57.94 -28.98 -2.01
C ALA A 650 -59.39 -28.51 -2.00
N GLN A 651 -60.31 -29.36 -2.47
CA GLN A 651 -61.73 -29.13 -2.24
C GLN A 651 -62.04 -29.26 -0.75
N THR A 652 -62.72 -28.26 -0.19
CA THR A 652 -63.20 -28.24 1.19
C THR A 652 -64.66 -27.83 1.18
N GLU A 653 -65.44 -28.32 2.15
CA GLU A 653 -66.79 -27.81 2.37
C GLU A 653 -66.72 -26.33 2.77
N LEU A 654 -67.69 -25.56 2.28
CA LEU A 654 -67.82 -24.16 2.63
C LEU A 654 -68.20 -24.02 4.11
N PRO A 655 -67.60 -23.08 4.86
CA PRO A 655 -68.01 -22.81 6.22
C PRO A 655 -69.50 -22.42 6.26
N PRO A 656 -70.26 -22.82 7.30
CA PRO A 656 -71.67 -22.46 7.41
C PRO A 656 -71.87 -20.94 7.45
N LEU A 657 -73.03 -20.48 6.97
CA LEU A 657 -73.41 -19.07 7.04
C LEU A 657 -73.29 -18.54 8.48
N GLY A 658 -72.63 -17.40 8.66
CA GLY A 658 -72.44 -16.75 9.97
C GLY A 658 -71.20 -17.20 10.77
N HIS A 659 -70.34 -18.04 10.22
CA HIS A 659 -69.08 -18.47 10.87
C HIS A 659 -67.88 -17.65 10.37
N TRP A 660 -66.97 -17.32 11.29
CA TRP A 660 -65.70 -16.67 10.97
C TRP A 660 -64.66 -17.72 10.55
N VAL A 661 -63.92 -17.42 9.49
CA VAL A 661 -62.78 -18.23 9.05
C VAL A 661 -61.50 -17.46 9.34
N GLN A 662 -60.56 -18.11 10.01
CA GLN A 662 -59.23 -17.57 10.22
C GLN A 662 -58.30 -18.05 9.10
N VAL A 663 -57.71 -17.10 8.37
CA VAL A 663 -56.72 -17.37 7.33
C VAL A 663 -55.35 -16.95 7.85
N THR A 664 -54.34 -17.78 7.65
CA THR A 664 -52.95 -17.44 7.94
C THR A 664 -52.16 -17.55 6.64
N CYS A 665 -51.55 -16.45 6.23
CA CYS A 665 -50.72 -16.38 5.02
C CYS A 665 -49.36 -15.77 5.39
N PRO A 666 -48.24 -16.38 5.00
CA PRO A 666 -46.94 -15.73 5.13
C PRO A 666 -46.86 -14.50 4.20
N ALA A 667 -46.34 -13.39 4.70
CA ALA A 667 -46.04 -12.22 3.90
C ALA A 667 -44.60 -12.32 3.35
N ARG A 668 -44.44 -12.18 2.03
CA ARG A 668 -43.12 -11.97 1.43
C ARG A 668 -42.78 -10.49 1.50
N LEU A 669 -41.56 -10.19 1.94
CA LEU A 669 -40.94 -8.88 1.81
C LEU A 669 -39.96 -8.96 0.63
N ASP A 670 -40.16 -8.13 -0.40
CA ASP A 670 -39.13 -7.89 -1.40
C ASP A 670 -38.29 -6.70 -0.93
N LEU A 671 -37.06 -6.96 -0.53
CA LEU A 671 -36.15 -5.94 0.01
C LEU A 671 -35.32 -5.27 -1.10
N SER A 672 -35.35 -5.80 -2.32
CA SER A 672 -34.47 -5.37 -3.40
C SER A 672 -35.21 -4.87 -4.65
N GLY A 673 -36.54 -5.06 -4.73
CA GLY A 673 -37.38 -4.47 -5.78
C GLY A 673 -38.06 -5.49 -6.67
#